data_AF-A0A537T0K4-F1
#
_entry.id   AF-A0A537T0K4-F1
#
_cell.length_a   1.000
_cell.length_b   1.000
_cell.length_c   1.000
_cell.angle_alpha   90.00
_cell.angle_beta   90.00
_cell.angle_gamma   90.00
#
_symmetry.space_group_name_H-M   'P 1'
#
loop_
_entity.id
_entity.type
_entity.pdbx_description
1 polymer ?
#
loop_
_entity_poly.entity_id
_entity_poly.type
_entity_poly.pdbx_seq_one_letter_code
_entity_poly.pdbx_strand_id
1 'polypeptide(L)'
;MVAQLVQYGEWLMPAPVLIAIAWVRFNSPPTNRSGTTFLMFSVGLMLYCLLIVVLWFLVIITVGQGSIGFDKLNLTLGKASPQTQGELAQYAPLVAALLMVAATHFSWIRRMDSAARAFCITLAAIPREAERLALELAQFADFQPTTDRLREKVRKAINETIGPQALNFEADGSLAARFTRAVGLYWLFIGPTSSGTPIEFANGNGKAAYTRIMQLSEAKAEGAAARYEELMQAGRAYFATPHPSKELQEALNHSINEITQLTCNLIARYVLYSNATKSKRLRRLSTMGFDASGAIWSFGADQWVTTIFAVIVLSAGMMAFMPGMLRFTGGEILMISIPFGLSIGAAVIAAVWVGQRFLEQHDTETSSYPPTAELTAAALIVAGFSAALRIATPLVPSLIQGSETALPDALAVFAERWPGVIIPFACTISLGLLCIYVGARPWRPLHVAALGALTNGLAFMAAAVIVAWLLPDEVLAKFYKGLDDARVQMSLNSGMIGVAIGFMVLWQFKRSERARRDDAEHAAEHARAGIRRLPALEPPEALDPVAPSRPGVVAPSYGGYSYANVKDLEGRYVCFRPAFTSAGIISAYLMDLRWDDAASCLTFKEKDREDAGHTQRGRIYLPDGRPFMNLVTVGGGGIRLITVSRPEEQESARGLIMTLSNPSGMHFTPACAPIVLRRVTDRIPQLGFIRPGAPDYESYRQELEAVAPEFGFFATAPQPVGGAEAGLAEEPRLSLVS
;
A
#
# COMPACT_ATOMS: atom_id res chain seq x y z
N MET A 1 31.37 8.74 42.69
CA MET A 1 31.69 7.58 41.83
C MET A 1 30.59 6.52 41.81
N VAL A 2 30.19 5.89 42.93
CA VAL A 2 29.08 4.89 42.94
C VAL A 2 27.72 5.52 42.60
N ALA A 3 27.38 6.68 43.19
CA ALA A 3 26.16 7.41 42.84
C ALA A 3 26.13 7.86 41.36
N GLN A 4 27.28 8.21 40.78
CA GLN A 4 27.42 8.55 39.36
C GLN A 4 27.22 7.31 38.47
N LEU A 5 27.80 6.16 38.82
CA LEU A 5 27.59 4.89 38.11
C LEU A 5 26.13 4.42 38.15
N VAL A 6 25.44 4.64 39.27
CA VAL A 6 24.00 4.36 39.42
C VAL A 6 23.18 5.31 38.54
N GLN A 7 23.47 6.61 38.58
CA GLN A 7 22.80 7.61 37.75
C GLN A 7 23.04 7.38 36.25
N TYR A 8 24.25 7.02 35.82
CA TYR A 8 24.52 6.60 34.44
C TYR A 8 23.81 5.29 34.08
N GLY A 9 23.79 4.30 34.99
CA GLY A 9 23.12 3.02 34.82
C GLY A 9 21.60 3.11 34.66
N GLU A 10 20.97 4.10 35.29
CA GLU A 10 19.53 4.39 35.17
C GLU A 10 19.12 4.84 33.77
N TRP A 11 20.00 5.50 33.01
CA TRP A 11 19.74 5.94 31.64
C TRP A 11 20.31 4.97 30.58
N LEU A 12 21.48 4.37 30.84
CA LEU A 12 22.19 3.49 29.91
C LEU A 12 21.56 2.11 29.76
N MET A 13 20.80 1.62 30.74
CA MET A 13 20.14 0.30 30.65
C MET A 13 18.79 0.31 29.91
N PRO A 14 17.84 1.22 30.21
CA PRO A 14 16.51 1.16 29.60
C PRO A 14 16.47 1.57 28.12
N ALA A 15 17.27 2.56 27.69
CA ALA A 15 17.24 3.03 26.31
C ALA A 15 17.65 1.95 25.28
N PRO A 16 18.77 1.22 25.44
CA PRO A 16 19.13 0.12 24.53
C PRO A 16 18.13 -1.03 24.54
N VAL A 17 17.53 -1.33 25.70
CA VAL A 17 16.50 -2.38 25.83
C VAL A 17 15.24 -1.99 25.05
N LEU A 18 14.77 -0.75 25.17
CA LEU A 18 13.62 -0.27 24.40
C LEU A 18 13.90 -0.26 22.89
N ILE A 19 15.10 0.12 22.48
CA ILE A 19 15.53 0.06 21.08
C ILE A 19 15.61 -1.39 20.58
N ALA A 20 16.11 -2.32 21.39
CA ALA A 20 16.15 -3.74 21.05
C ALA A 20 14.73 -4.33 20.91
N ILE A 21 13.80 -3.96 21.81
CA ILE A 21 12.39 -4.35 21.71
C ILE A 21 11.76 -3.77 20.44
N ALA A 22 12.02 -2.49 20.15
CA ALA A 22 11.56 -1.83 18.94
C ALA A 22 12.07 -2.55 17.69
N TRP A 23 13.36 -2.91 17.67
CA TRP A 23 14.01 -3.66 16.60
C TRP A 23 13.34 -5.01 16.36
N VAL A 24 13.20 -5.83 17.42
CA VAL A 24 12.58 -7.16 17.34
C VAL A 24 11.14 -7.07 16.87
N ARG A 25 10.37 -6.11 17.41
CA ARG A 25 8.99 -5.87 16.99
C ARG A 25 8.94 -5.47 15.52
N PHE A 26 9.69 -4.46 15.11
CA PHE A 26 9.71 -3.96 13.73
C PHE A 26 10.07 -5.08 12.73
N ASN A 27 10.95 -6.00 13.13
CA ASN A 27 11.46 -7.10 12.30
C ASN A 27 10.60 -8.39 12.29
N SER A 28 9.39 -8.41 12.86
CA SER A 28 8.57 -9.63 13.00
C SER A 28 7.24 -9.58 12.18
N PRO A 29 7.07 -10.34 11.07
CA PRO A 29 7.89 -11.48 10.64
C PRO A 29 9.18 -11.08 9.92
N PRO A 30 10.22 -11.95 9.95
CA PRO A 30 11.50 -11.69 9.31
C PRO A 30 11.31 -11.61 7.79
N THR A 31 11.32 -10.40 7.25
CA THR A 31 11.28 -10.21 5.80
C THR A 31 12.69 -10.41 5.24
N ASN A 32 12.86 -11.28 4.26
CA ASN A 32 14.11 -11.42 3.50
C ASN A 32 14.31 -10.14 2.66
N ARG A 33 15.40 -9.37 2.87
CA ARG A 33 15.55 -8.01 2.33
C ARG A 33 16.76 -7.87 1.40
N SER A 34 16.50 -7.47 0.17
CA SER A 34 17.54 -6.99 -0.76
C SER A 34 18.14 -5.65 -0.28
N GLY A 35 19.42 -5.39 -0.59
CA GLY A 35 20.17 -4.23 -0.07
C GLY A 35 19.60 -2.83 -0.39
N THR A 36 18.72 -2.69 -1.37
CA THR A 36 17.97 -1.44 -1.65
C THR A 36 16.87 -1.18 -0.63
N THR A 37 16.26 -2.25 -0.09
CA THR A 37 15.28 -2.24 0.99
C THR A 37 15.93 -1.88 2.33
N PHE A 38 17.25 -2.05 2.48
CA PHE A 38 17.96 -1.84 3.75
C PHE A 38 18.01 -0.37 4.19
N LEU A 39 18.29 0.59 3.30
CA LEU A 39 18.39 2.00 3.68
C LEU A 39 17.04 2.58 4.12
N MET A 40 15.97 2.31 3.37
CA MET A 40 14.62 2.75 3.74
C MET A 40 14.04 1.96 4.91
N PHE A 41 14.40 0.68 5.06
CA PHE A 41 14.14 -0.07 6.28
C PHE A 41 14.81 0.59 7.49
N SER A 42 16.09 0.97 7.38
CA SER A 42 16.80 1.68 8.43
C SER A 42 16.17 3.03 8.75
N VAL A 43 15.68 3.78 7.75
CA VAL A 43 14.92 5.02 7.97
C VAL A 43 13.60 4.75 8.70
N GLY A 44 12.80 3.78 8.24
CA GLY A 44 11.52 3.42 8.87
C GLY A 44 11.70 2.90 10.30
N LEU A 45 12.75 2.09 10.53
CA LEU A 45 13.15 1.61 11.83
C LEU A 45 13.62 2.74 12.74
N MET A 46 14.47 3.65 12.24
CA MET A 46 14.93 4.82 13.00
C MET A 46 13.75 5.70 13.42
N LEU A 47 12.77 5.92 12.55
CA LEU A 47 11.54 6.63 12.89
C LEU A 47 10.74 5.91 13.97
N TYR A 48 10.61 4.58 13.88
CA TYR A 48 9.91 3.78 14.89
C TYR A 48 10.63 3.83 16.26
N CYS A 49 11.96 3.68 16.27
CA CYS A 49 12.78 3.83 17.46
C CYS A 49 12.66 5.24 18.06
N LEU A 50 12.68 6.28 17.22
CA LEU A 50 12.52 7.67 17.68
C LEU A 50 11.17 7.89 18.37
N LEU A 51 10.08 7.34 17.83
CA LEU A 51 8.75 7.43 18.45
C LEU A 51 8.71 6.77 19.83
N ILE A 52 9.34 5.60 19.97
CA ILE A 52 9.44 4.89 21.25
C ILE A 52 10.28 5.67 22.26
N VAL A 53 11.40 6.25 21.83
CA VAL A 53 12.26 7.07 22.70
C VAL A 53 11.53 8.35 23.14
N VAL A 54 10.79 9.00 22.25
CA VAL A 54 10.00 10.18 22.60
C VAL A 54 8.86 9.83 23.57
N LEU A 55 8.15 8.72 23.32
CA LEU A 55 7.12 8.24 24.23
C LEU A 55 7.72 7.92 25.61
N TRP A 56 8.91 7.32 25.64
CA TRP A 56 9.63 7.06 26.88
C TRP A 56 9.95 8.35 27.63
N PHE A 57 10.49 9.38 26.96
CA PHE A 57 10.72 10.69 27.58
C PHE A 57 9.44 11.35 28.09
N LEU A 58 8.32 11.24 27.38
CA LEU A 58 7.01 11.73 27.85
C LEU A 58 6.58 11.03 29.13
N VAL A 59 6.75 9.71 29.22
CA VAL A 59 6.43 8.94 30.43
C VAL A 59 7.37 9.32 31.59
N ILE A 60 8.67 9.54 31.33
CA ILE A 60 9.62 10.03 32.36
C ILE A 60 9.15 11.35 32.96
N ILE A 61 8.74 12.30 32.12
CA ILE A 61 8.24 13.61 32.57
C ILE A 61 6.97 13.43 33.40
N THR A 62 6.06 12.54 32.95
CA THR A 62 4.82 12.23 33.68
C THR A 62 5.11 11.68 35.08
N VAL A 63 6.05 10.74 35.18
CA VAL A 63 6.43 10.10 36.45
C VAL A 63 7.19 11.07 37.36
N GLY A 64 8.11 11.86 36.81
CA GLY A 64 8.94 12.79 37.57
C GLY A 64 8.18 14.01 38.10
N GLN A 65 7.24 14.56 37.33
CA GLN A 65 6.48 15.76 37.71
C GLN A 65 5.10 15.47 38.30
N GLY A 66 4.64 14.21 38.30
CA GLY A 66 3.38 13.76 38.91
C GLY A 66 2.09 14.14 38.18
N SER A 67 2.16 14.98 37.14
CA SER A 67 1.04 15.40 36.30
C SER A 67 1.59 16.26 35.15
N ILE A 68 1.41 15.84 33.89
CA ILE A 68 1.65 16.73 32.73
C ILE A 68 0.46 17.69 32.64
N GLY A 69 0.37 18.73 33.48
CA GLY A 69 -0.65 19.81 33.35
C GLY A 69 -2.12 19.38 33.16
N PHE A 70 -2.45 18.10 33.35
CA PHE A 70 -3.77 17.51 33.12
C PHE A 70 -4.69 17.75 34.32
N ASP A 71 -4.17 18.32 35.42
CA ASP A 71 -4.97 18.79 36.55
C ASP A 71 -6.07 19.77 36.11
N LYS A 72 -5.83 20.56 35.05
CA LYS A 72 -6.88 21.42 34.48
C LYS A 72 -7.88 20.67 33.58
N LEU A 73 -7.49 19.52 33.01
CA LEU A 73 -8.29 18.69 32.08
C LEU A 73 -9.07 17.56 32.77
N ASN A 74 -9.04 17.44 34.11
CA ASN A 74 -9.70 16.38 34.89
C ASN A 74 -9.40 14.94 34.39
N LEU A 75 -8.27 14.73 33.73
CA LEU A 75 -7.79 13.42 33.30
C LEU A 75 -6.77 12.92 34.34
N THR A 76 -7.29 12.48 35.48
CA THR A 76 -6.49 12.01 36.62
C THR A 76 -5.94 10.60 36.39
N LEU A 77 -4.76 10.51 35.77
CA LEU A 77 -3.91 9.32 35.89
C LEU A 77 -3.23 9.34 37.27
N GLY A 78 -3.97 8.90 38.29
CA GLY A 78 -3.49 8.49 39.63
C GLY A 78 -2.56 9.46 40.37
N LYS A 79 -3.09 10.23 41.34
CA LYS A 79 -2.25 10.96 42.30
C LYS A 79 -1.54 9.98 43.24
N ALA A 80 -0.24 9.78 43.06
CA ALA A 80 0.61 9.08 44.03
C ALA A 80 0.89 9.98 45.24
N SER A 81 1.13 9.39 46.42
CA SER A 81 1.54 10.14 47.62
C SER A 81 2.88 10.86 47.40
N PRO A 82 3.07 12.08 47.93
CA PRO A 82 4.27 12.90 47.69
C PRO A 82 5.59 12.22 48.11
N GLN A 83 5.57 11.33 49.11
CA GLN A 83 6.73 10.51 49.47
C GLN A 83 7.08 9.47 48.39
N THR A 84 6.07 8.76 47.89
CA THR A 84 6.22 7.76 46.81
C THR A 84 6.64 8.43 45.49
N GLN A 85 6.22 9.67 45.27
CA GLN A 85 6.61 10.46 44.10
C GLN A 85 8.09 10.86 44.14
N GLY A 86 8.63 11.22 45.30
CA GLY A 86 10.06 11.51 45.47
C GLY A 86 10.94 10.28 45.19
N GLU A 87 10.51 9.10 45.66
CA GLU A 87 11.22 7.83 45.41
C GLU A 87 11.11 7.38 43.94
N LEU A 88 9.95 7.55 43.30
CA LEU A 88 9.75 7.22 41.87
C LEU A 88 10.47 8.19 40.93
N ALA A 89 10.57 9.48 41.30
CA ALA A 89 11.29 10.48 40.53
C ALA A 89 12.79 10.18 40.45
N GLN A 90 13.37 9.59 41.51
CA GLN A 90 14.77 9.17 41.55
C GLN A 90 15.06 8.09 40.49
N TYR A 91 14.13 7.18 40.23
CA TYR A 91 14.27 6.09 39.25
C TYR A 91 13.41 6.27 37.99
N ALA A 92 13.01 7.50 37.68
CA ALA A 92 12.01 7.80 36.65
C ALA A 92 12.30 7.17 35.27
N PRO A 93 13.55 7.11 34.75
CA PRO A 93 13.85 6.46 33.47
C PRO A 93 13.53 4.97 33.44
N LEU A 94 13.86 4.26 34.52
CA LEU A 94 13.63 2.83 34.66
C LEU A 94 12.13 2.52 34.84
N VAL A 95 11.47 3.27 35.72
CA VAL A 95 10.03 3.16 35.98
C VAL A 95 9.24 3.44 34.69
N ALA A 96 9.62 4.47 33.93
CA ALA A 96 8.98 4.79 32.66
C ALA A 96 9.11 3.67 31.62
N ALA A 97 10.27 3.02 31.55
CA ALA A 97 10.47 1.89 30.64
C ALA A 97 9.58 0.70 31.04
N LEU A 98 9.49 0.38 32.34
CA LEU A 98 8.61 -0.67 32.86
C LEU A 98 7.13 -0.36 32.61
N LEU A 99 6.71 0.89 32.80
CA LEU A 99 5.35 1.33 32.49
C LEU A 99 5.03 1.20 31.00
N MET A 100 5.95 1.55 30.10
CA MET A 100 5.74 1.34 28.66
C MET A 100 5.61 -0.14 28.30
N VAL A 101 6.41 -1.02 28.89
CA VAL A 101 6.29 -2.47 28.68
C VAL A 101 4.94 -2.98 29.19
N ALA A 102 4.56 -2.62 30.41
CA ALA A 102 3.27 -2.95 31.00
C ALA A 102 2.09 -2.43 30.17
N ALA A 103 2.20 -1.20 29.65
CA ALA A 103 1.21 -0.56 28.81
C ALA A 103 0.91 -1.35 27.52
N THR A 104 1.89 -2.09 26.99
CA THR A 104 1.70 -2.88 25.77
C THR A 104 0.76 -4.10 25.94
N HIS A 105 0.42 -4.46 27.18
CA HIS A 105 -0.60 -5.48 27.48
C HIS A 105 -2.03 -4.98 27.27
N PHE A 106 -2.26 -3.66 27.21
CA PHE A 106 -3.59 -3.12 26.92
C PHE A 106 -3.90 -3.17 25.43
N SER A 107 -5.09 -3.66 25.09
CA SER A 107 -5.52 -3.90 23.71
C SER A 107 -5.53 -2.65 22.82
N TRP A 108 -5.86 -1.49 23.39
CA TRP A 108 -5.89 -0.21 22.67
C TRP A 108 -4.47 0.33 22.37
N ILE A 109 -3.55 0.24 23.33
CA ILE A 109 -2.14 0.65 23.15
C ILE A 109 -1.46 -0.27 22.13
N ARG A 110 -1.71 -1.57 22.20
CA ARG A 110 -1.20 -2.54 21.20
C ARG A 110 -1.71 -2.24 19.79
N ARG A 111 -2.96 -1.79 19.65
CA ARG A 111 -3.51 -1.34 18.35
C ARG A 111 -2.78 -0.09 17.85
N MET A 112 -2.55 0.90 18.71
CA MET A 112 -1.81 2.12 18.34
C MET A 112 -0.37 1.83 17.94
N ASP A 113 0.35 1.01 18.71
CA ASP A 113 1.72 0.56 18.38
C ASP A 113 1.73 -0.19 17.04
N SER A 114 0.77 -1.11 16.82
CA SER A 114 0.67 -1.84 15.55
C SER A 114 0.38 -0.93 14.35
N ALA A 115 -0.41 0.14 14.54
CA ALA A 115 -0.71 1.11 13.49
C ALA A 115 0.50 2.00 13.18
N ALA A 116 1.19 2.51 14.21
CA ALA A 116 2.43 3.26 14.05
C ALA A 116 3.51 2.42 13.35
N ARG A 117 3.63 1.15 13.75
CA ARG A 117 4.51 0.19 13.10
C ARG A 117 4.13 -0.07 11.65
N ALA A 118 2.85 -0.33 11.35
CA ALA A 118 2.38 -0.58 9.99
C ALA A 118 2.63 0.62 9.08
N PHE A 119 2.46 1.84 9.61
CA PHE A 119 2.78 3.07 8.90
C PHE A 119 4.29 3.19 8.61
N CYS A 120 5.16 2.97 9.60
CA CYS A 120 6.62 2.99 9.41
C CYS A 120 7.10 1.89 8.44
N ILE A 121 6.47 0.71 8.45
CA ILE A 121 6.73 -0.36 7.48
C ILE A 121 6.26 0.06 6.07
N THR A 122 5.11 0.71 5.97
CA THR A 122 4.57 1.20 4.70
C THR A 122 5.50 2.25 4.08
N LEU A 123 6.03 3.17 4.89
CA LEU A 123 7.06 4.13 4.45
C LEU A 123 8.37 3.45 4.03
N ALA A 124 8.68 2.28 4.59
CA ALA A 124 9.88 1.51 4.26
C ALA A 124 9.72 0.56 3.04
N ALA A 125 8.51 0.36 2.53
CA ALA A 125 8.21 -0.66 1.53
C ALA A 125 8.47 -0.19 0.08
N ILE A 126 9.72 -0.34 -0.39
CA ILE A 126 10.10 -0.19 -1.82
C ILE A 126 9.55 -1.29 -2.77
N PRO A 127 9.21 -2.54 -2.39
CA PRO A 127 8.89 -3.59 -3.38
C PRO A 127 7.75 -3.23 -4.34
N ARG A 128 6.71 -2.53 -3.85
CA ARG A 128 5.53 -2.15 -4.64
C ARG A 128 5.81 -1.10 -5.70
N GLU A 129 6.65 -0.09 -5.40
CA GLU A 129 7.02 0.93 -6.39
C GLU A 129 7.91 0.35 -7.48
N ALA A 130 8.81 -0.59 -7.13
CA ALA A 130 9.68 -1.24 -8.11
C ALA A 130 8.91 -2.14 -9.06
N GLU A 131 7.96 -2.91 -8.54
CA GLU A 131 7.10 -3.79 -9.36
C GLU A 131 6.10 -2.99 -10.20
N ARG A 132 5.49 -1.95 -9.62
CA ARG A 132 4.62 -1.03 -10.36
C ARG A 132 5.37 -0.34 -11.49
N LEU A 133 6.52 0.26 -11.20
CA LEU A 133 7.34 0.92 -12.23
C LEU A 133 7.84 -0.09 -13.27
N ALA A 134 8.18 -1.32 -12.88
CA ALA A 134 8.58 -2.36 -13.83
C ALA A 134 7.44 -2.75 -14.78
N LEU A 135 6.21 -2.86 -14.26
CA LEU A 135 5.02 -3.13 -15.07
C LEU A 135 4.72 -1.95 -16.01
N GLU A 136 4.76 -0.73 -15.49
CA GLU A 136 4.55 0.50 -16.27
C GLU A 136 5.57 0.61 -17.41
N LEU A 137 6.85 0.37 -17.12
CA LEU A 137 7.91 0.34 -18.13
C LEU A 137 7.76 -0.80 -19.12
N ALA A 138 7.28 -1.97 -18.70
CA ALA A 138 7.14 -3.12 -19.58
C ALA A 138 5.97 -2.99 -20.55
N GLN A 139 4.84 -2.44 -20.09
CA GLN A 139 3.56 -2.43 -20.81
C GLN A 139 3.25 -1.12 -21.53
N PHE A 140 3.58 0.04 -20.94
CA PHE A 140 3.07 1.34 -21.39
C PHE A 140 4.14 2.31 -21.86
N ALA A 141 5.39 2.12 -21.44
CA ALA A 141 6.47 3.03 -21.83
C ALA A 141 7.08 2.66 -23.18
N ASP A 142 7.01 3.58 -24.13
CA ASP A 142 7.79 3.50 -25.36
C ASP A 142 9.28 3.59 -25.03
N PHE A 143 10.06 2.76 -25.69
CA PHE A 143 11.51 2.70 -25.52
C PHE A 143 12.19 2.78 -26.88
N GLN A 144 13.05 3.78 -27.03
CA GLN A 144 13.90 3.95 -28.20
C GLN A 144 15.35 4.16 -27.76
N PRO A 145 16.31 3.39 -28.30
CA PRO A 145 17.74 3.60 -28.03
C PRO A 145 18.17 5.03 -28.39
N THR A 146 18.57 5.80 -27.38
CA THR A 146 18.99 7.21 -27.53
C THR A 146 20.41 7.36 -28.05
N THR A 147 21.30 6.40 -27.76
CA THR A 147 22.68 6.45 -28.23
C THR A 147 22.85 5.67 -29.53
N ASP A 148 23.54 6.28 -30.50
CA ASP A 148 23.87 5.63 -31.78
C ASP A 148 24.66 4.33 -31.58
N ARG A 149 25.48 4.27 -30.53
CA ARG A 149 26.23 3.08 -30.15
C ARG A 149 25.35 1.93 -29.68
N LEU A 150 24.31 2.20 -28.88
CA LEU A 150 23.34 1.17 -28.48
C LEU A 150 22.52 0.70 -29.69
N ARG A 151 22.10 1.64 -30.55
CA ARG A 151 21.38 1.32 -31.79
C ARG A 151 22.21 0.41 -32.70
N GLU A 152 23.50 0.70 -32.85
CA GLU A 152 24.41 -0.12 -33.66
C GLU A 152 24.63 -1.51 -33.06
N LYS A 153 24.74 -1.64 -31.74
CA LYS A 153 24.84 -2.95 -31.08
C LYS A 153 23.58 -3.81 -31.30
N VAL A 154 22.40 -3.22 -31.14
CA VAL A 154 21.12 -3.90 -31.37
C VAL A 154 21.00 -4.32 -32.83
N ARG A 155 21.31 -3.41 -33.76
CA ARG A 155 21.34 -3.68 -35.21
C ARG A 155 22.27 -4.84 -35.53
N LYS A 156 23.49 -4.82 -35.01
CA LYS A 156 24.49 -5.88 -35.22
C LYS A 156 23.98 -7.22 -34.68
N ALA A 157 23.50 -7.27 -33.44
CA ALA A 157 23.01 -8.50 -32.80
C ALA A 157 21.85 -9.14 -33.57
N ILE A 158 20.89 -8.32 -34.05
CA ILE A 158 19.71 -8.80 -34.79
C ILE A 158 20.10 -9.23 -36.22
N ASN A 159 20.87 -8.40 -36.93
CA ASN A 159 21.23 -8.68 -38.32
C ASN A 159 22.15 -9.90 -38.47
N GLU A 160 23.13 -10.09 -37.57
CA GLU A 160 24.04 -11.24 -37.63
C GLU A 160 23.35 -12.56 -37.27
N THR A 161 22.33 -12.51 -36.39
CA THR A 161 21.70 -13.72 -35.87
C THR A 161 20.46 -14.13 -36.66
N ILE A 162 19.68 -13.18 -37.17
CA ILE A 162 18.35 -13.39 -37.76
C ILE A 162 18.24 -12.75 -39.16
N GLY A 163 18.54 -11.46 -39.28
CA GLY A 163 18.43 -10.69 -40.52
C GLY A 163 17.64 -9.38 -40.40
N PRO A 164 17.67 -8.53 -41.43
CA PRO A 164 17.11 -7.17 -41.39
C PRO A 164 15.58 -7.13 -41.21
N GLN A 165 14.87 -8.20 -41.58
CA GLN A 165 13.42 -8.31 -41.46
C GLN A 165 12.90 -8.30 -40.01
N ALA A 166 13.77 -8.61 -39.03
CA ALA A 166 13.43 -8.60 -37.61
C ALA A 166 13.70 -7.24 -36.93
N LEU A 167 14.32 -6.29 -37.65
CA LEU A 167 14.76 -5.02 -37.10
C LEU A 167 13.75 -3.90 -37.38
N ASN A 168 13.16 -3.35 -36.32
CA ASN A 168 12.30 -2.17 -36.40
C ASN A 168 12.45 -1.31 -35.14
N PHE A 169 12.94 -0.08 -35.29
CA PHE A 169 13.11 0.86 -34.17
C PHE A 169 11.88 1.75 -33.93
N GLU A 170 10.87 1.69 -34.80
CA GLU A 170 9.64 2.47 -34.65
C GLU A 170 8.71 1.84 -33.61
N ALA A 171 7.93 2.67 -32.92
CA ALA A 171 6.96 2.22 -31.92
C ALA A 171 5.59 1.93 -32.57
N ASP A 172 5.58 1.12 -33.63
CA ASP A 172 4.38 0.83 -34.44
C ASP A 172 3.54 -0.36 -33.91
N GLY A 173 3.98 -0.99 -32.82
CA GLY A 173 3.34 -2.16 -32.22
C GLY A 173 3.55 -3.48 -32.99
N SER A 174 4.32 -3.46 -34.09
CA SER A 174 4.67 -4.67 -34.84
C SER A 174 5.49 -5.65 -34.01
N LEU A 175 5.47 -6.93 -34.37
CA LEU A 175 6.24 -7.94 -33.66
C LEU A 175 7.76 -7.69 -33.78
N ALA A 176 8.22 -7.17 -34.92
CA ALA A 176 9.60 -6.73 -35.14
C ALA A 176 9.97 -5.55 -34.23
N ALA A 177 9.08 -4.58 -34.03
CA ALA A 177 9.31 -3.46 -33.12
C ALA A 177 9.38 -3.92 -31.66
N ARG A 178 8.45 -4.79 -31.23
CA ARG A 178 8.44 -5.37 -29.88
C ARG A 178 9.68 -6.23 -29.61
N PHE A 179 10.11 -7.00 -30.61
CA PHE A 179 11.35 -7.79 -30.55
C PHE A 179 12.59 -6.89 -30.45
N THR A 180 12.71 -5.90 -31.32
CA THR A 180 13.83 -4.94 -31.33
C THR A 180 13.91 -4.17 -30.02
N ARG A 181 12.76 -3.78 -29.45
CA ARG A 181 12.65 -3.17 -28.12
C ARG A 181 13.19 -4.08 -27.02
N ALA A 182 12.78 -5.35 -26.99
CA ALA A 182 13.23 -6.32 -26.00
C ALA A 182 14.76 -6.53 -26.04
N VAL A 183 15.33 -6.67 -27.25
CA VAL A 183 16.78 -6.75 -27.46
C VAL A 183 17.48 -5.46 -27.02
N GLY A 184 16.90 -4.30 -27.32
CA GLY A 184 17.42 -3.00 -26.92
C GLY A 184 17.46 -2.79 -25.40
N LEU A 185 16.40 -3.20 -24.69
CA LEU A 185 16.36 -3.15 -23.22
C LEU A 185 17.44 -4.04 -22.60
N TYR A 186 17.61 -5.26 -23.13
CA TYR A 186 18.65 -6.18 -22.67
C TYR A 186 20.05 -5.58 -22.85
N TRP A 187 20.38 -5.07 -24.04
CA TRP A 187 21.69 -4.48 -24.32
C TRP A 187 21.93 -3.15 -23.63
N LEU A 188 20.86 -2.42 -23.28
CA LEU A 188 20.97 -1.24 -22.45
C LEU A 188 21.48 -1.63 -21.06
N PHE A 189 20.87 -2.62 -20.40
CA PHE A 189 21.02 -2.79 -18.95
C PHE A 189 21.81 -4.04 -18.51
N ILE A 190 21.71 -5.16 -19.23
CA ILE A 190 22.31 -6.46 -18.84
C ILE A 190 23.49 -6.83 -19.76
N GLY A 191 23.39 -6.54 -21.06
CA GLY A 191 24.47 -6.76 -22.03
C GLY A 191 25.84 -6.18 -21.63
N PRO A 192 25.94 -5.02 -20.94
CA PRO A 192 27.23 -4.48 -20.54
C PRO A 192 28.05 -5.37 -19.60
N THR A 193 27.39 -6.12 -18.71
CA THR A 193 28.06 -7.04 -17.77
C THR A 193 28.54 -8.32 -18.42
N SER A 194 27.81 -8.87 -19.40
CA SER A 194 28.22 -10.08 -20.12
C SER A 194 29.29 -9.81 -21.18
N SER A 195 29.31 -8.60 -21.74
CA SER A 195 30.23 -8.23 -22.84
C SER A 195 31.40 -7.34 -22.42
N GLY A 196 31.54 -7.00 -21.13
CA GLY A 196 32.59 -6.11 -20.61
C GLY A 196 32.54 -4.66 -21.15
N THR A 197 31.36 -4.17 -21.55
CA THR A 197 31.23 -2.83 -22.17
C THR A 197 30.93 -1.73 -21.15
N PRO A 198 31.36 -0.48 -21.40
CA PRO A 198 31.13 0.62 -20.47
C PRO A 198 29.63 0.94 -20.36
N ILE A 199 29.17 1.18 -19.12
CA ILE A 199 27.78 1.52 -18.80
C ILE A 199 27.54 3.00 -19.10
N GLU A 200 26.86 3.28 -20.21
CA GLU A 200 26.71 4.65 -20.76
C GLU A 200 25.69 5.50 -19.99
N PHE A 201 24.65 4.88 -19.43
CA PHE A 201 23.60 5.57 -18.68
C PHE A 201 23.99 5.93 -17.22
N ALA A 202 25.15 5.46 -16.75
CA ALA A 202 25.59 5.56 -15.36
C ALA A 202 26.80 6.50 -15.19
N ASN A 203 26.62 7.57 -14.39
CA ASN A 203 27.71 8.45 -13.92
C ASN A 203 28.37 7.89 -12.65
N GLY A 204 29.39 8.54 -12.06
CA GLY A 204 30.18 8.02 -10.93
C GLY A 204 29.38 7.30 -9.83
N ASN A 205 28.40 7.99 -9.21
CA ASN A 205 27.52 7.39 -8.20
C ASN A 205 26.55 6.35 -8.79
N GLY A 206 26.15 6.52 -10.06
CA GLY A 206 25.30 5.59 -10.80
C GLY A 206 26.00 4.26 -11.14
N LYS A 207 27.33 4.22 -11.25
CA LYS A 207 28.10 3.00 -11.52
C LYS A 207 28.16 2.10 -10.29
N ALA A 208 28.46 2.67 -9.11
CA ALA A 208 28.44 1.93 -7.85
C ALA A 208 27.03 1.36 -7.54
N ALA A 209 25.99 2.15 -7.82
CA ALA A 209 24.61 1.71 -7.73
C ALA A 209 24.29 0.53 -8.66
N TYR A 210 24.73 0.61 -9.91
CA TYR A 210 24.52 -0.46 -10.88
C TYR A 210 25.20 -1.77 -10.47
N THR A 211 26.49 -1.70 -10.12
CA THR A 211 27.26 -2.87 -9.67
C THR A 211 26.59 -3.55 -8.48
N ARG A 212 26.08 -2.76 -7.53
CA ARG A 212 25.39 -3.29 -6.35
C ARG A 212 24.06 -3.97 -6.70
N ILE A 213 23.29 -3.42 -7.65
CA ILE A 213 22.03 -4.04 -8.10
C ILE A 213 22.28 -5.36 -8.83
N MET A 214 23.33 -5.42 -9.66
CA MET A 214 23.74 -6.64 -10.36
C MET A 214 24.22 -7.71 -9.39
N GLN A 215 25.06 -7.36 -8.40
CA GLN A 215 25.49 -8.29 -7.35
C GLN A 215 24.31 -8.81 -6.50
N LEU A 216 23.40 -7.92 -6.10
CA LEU A 216 22.23 -8.31 -5.30
C LEU A 216 21.18 -9.12 -6.08
N SER A 217 21.26 -9.12 -7.41
CA SER A 217 20.31 -9.79 -8.30
C SER A 217 21.01 -10.78 -9.22
N GLU A 218 22.15 -11.33 -8.80
CA GLU A 218 23.04 -12.17 -9.62
C GLU A 218 22.28 -13.32 -10.28
N ALA A 219 21.54 -14.12 -9.50
CA ALA A 219 20.70 -15.20 -10.03
C ALA A 219 19.63 -14.74 -11.03
N LYS A 220 19.11 -13.50 -10.89
CA LYS A 220 18.15 -12.94 -11.86
C LYS A 220 18.85 -12.43 -13.12
N ALA A 221 20.05 -11.88 -13.00
CA ALA A 221 20.85 -11.42 -14.13
C ALA A 221 21.36 -12.61 -14.96
N GLU A 222 21.77 -13.70 -14.32
CA GLU A 222 22.12 -14.96 -14.98
C GLU A 222 20.91 -15.58 -15.68
N GLY A 223 19.75 -15.62 -15.01
CA GLY A 223 18.49 -16.04 -15.63
C GLY A 223 18.12 -15.20 -16.85
N ALA A 224 18.38 -13.88 -16.83
CA ALA A 224 18.11 -13.00 -17.96
C ALA A 224 18.97 -13.31 -19.19
N ALA A 225 20.23 -13.73 -19.00
CA ALA A 225 21.11 -14.11 -20.10
C ALA A 225 20.59 -15.36 -20.81
N ALA A 226 20.17 -16.38 -20.06
CA ALA A 226 19.54 -17.58 -20.63
C ALA A 226 18.24 -17.24 -21.39
N ARG A 227 17.38 -16.40 -20.81
CA ARG A 227 16.14 -15.94 -21.47
C ARG A 227 16.38 -15.09 -22.71
N TYR A 228 17.49 -14.37 -22.76
CA TYR A 228 17.89 -13.64 -23.97
C TYR A 228 18.29 -14.61 -25.10
N GLU A 229 18.98 -15.71 -24.79
CA GLU A 229 19.28 -16.74 -25.80
C GLU A 229 18.00 -17.39 -26.33
N GLU A 230 17.05 -17.72 -25.45
CA GLU A 230 15.72 -18.24 -25.83
C GLU A 230 14.97 -17.25 -26.73
N LEU A 231 14.99 -15.95 -26.40
CA LEU A 231 14.42 -14.89 -27.24
C LEU A 231 15.03 -14.88 -28.64
N MET A 232 16.36 -14.94 -28.74
CA MET A 232 17.06 -14.91 -30.02
C MET A 232 16.76 -16.16 -30.86
N GLN A 233 16.63 -17.33 -30.22
CA GLN A 233 16.24 -18.58 -30.89
C GLN A 233 14.78 -18.52 -31.39
N ALA A 234 13.85 -18.07 -30.56
CA ALA A 234 12.44 -17.89 -30.94
C ALA A 234 12.29 -16.86 -32.07
N GLY A 235 13.05 -15.77 -32.01
CA GLY A 235 13.11 -14.77 -33.06
C GLY A 235 13.60 -15.36 -34.39
N ARG A 236 14.70 -16.13 -34.36
CA ARG A 236 15.20 -16.82 -35.54
C ARG A 236 14.16 -17.77 -36.14
N ALA A 237 13.50 -18.59 -35.32
CA ALA A 237 12.49 -19.54 -35.78
C ALA A 237 11.30 -18.84 -36.46
N TYR A 238 10.84 -17.73 -35.90
CA TYR A 238 9.72 -16.95 -36.44
C TYR A 238 10.10 -16.19 -37.73
N PHE A 239 11.16 -15.38 -37.69
CA PHE A 239 11.51 -14.46 -38.79
C PHE A 239 12.23 -15.12 -39.97
N ALA A 240 12.75 -16.34 -39.81
CA ALA A 240 13.30 -17.12 -40.91
C ALA A 240 12.24 -17.91 -41.69
N THR A 241 11.02 -18.05 -41.15
CA THR A 241 9.94 -18.84 -41.74
C THR A 241 9.04 -17.94 -42.61
N PRO A 242 8.85 -18.22 -43.91
CA PRO A 242 8.05 -17.38 -44.83
C PRO A 242 6.57 -17.21 -44.41
N HIS A 243 6.02 -18.18 -43.69
CA HIS A 243 4.66 -18.15 -43.11
C HIS A 243 4.68 -18.81 -41.71
N PRO A 244 4.98 -18.05 -40.65
CA PRO A 244 5.12 -18.62 -39.31
C PRO A 244 3.76 -19.09 -38.77
N SER A 245 3.75 -20.25 -38.10
CA SER A 245 2.56 -20.75 -37.42
C SER A 245 2.17 -19.87 -36.23
N LYS A 246 0.91 -19.96 -35.80
CA LYS A 246 0.42 -19.25 -34.62
C LYS A 246 1.21 -19.62 -33.35
N GLU A 247 1.65 -20.87 -33.25
CA GLU A 247 2.49 -21.36 -32.15
C GLU A 247 3.85 -20.66 -32.09
N LEU A 248 4.52 -20.47 -33.23
CA LEU A 248 5.78 -19.72 -33.29
C LEU A 248 5.59 -18.25 -32.91
N GLN A 249 4.45 -17.66 -33.29
CA GLN A 249 4.09 -16.30 -32.91
C GLN A 249 3.83 -16.18 -31.40
N GLU A 250 3.15 -17.14 -30.80
CA GLU A 250 2.87 -17.19 -29.36
C GLU A 250 4.15 -17.42 -28.55
N ALA A 251 5.02 -18.33 -28.99
CA ALA A 251 6.33 -18.57 -28.37
C ALA A 251 7.21 -17.31 -28.38
N LEU A 252 7.32 -16.62 -29.53
CA LEU A 252 8.07 -15.37 -29.63
C LEU A 252 7.48 -14.28 -28.73
N ASN A 253 6.15 -14.13 -28.70
CA ASN A 253 5.48 -13.18 -27.81
C ASN A 253 5.75 -13.47 -26.34
N HIS A 254 5.75 -14.75 -25.95
CA HIS A 254 6.05 -15.18 -24.59
C HIS A 254 7.48 -14.79 -24.21
N SER A 255 8.48 -15.17 -25.02
CA SER A 255 9.88 -14.81 -24.78
C SER A 255 10.12 -13.30 -24.75
N ILE A 256 9.46 -12.52 -25.63
CA ILE A 256 9.51 -11.05 -25.62
C ILE A 256 9.00 -10.50 -24.28
N ASN A 257 7.88 -11.02 -23.78
CA ASN A 257 7.30 -10.54 -22.53
C ASN A 257 8.17 -10.90 -21.32
N GLU A 258 8.69 -12.13 -21.26
CA GLU A 258 9.55 -12.58 -20.14
C GLU A 258 10.81 -11.72 -20.00
N ILE A 259 11.58 -11.56 -21.09
CA ILE A 259 12.83 -10.79 -21.05
C ILE A 259 12.58 -9.30 -20.79
N THR A 260 11.50 -8.75 -21.34
CA THR A 260 11.10 -7.35 -21.13
C THR A 260 10.77 -7.11 -19.67
N GLN A 261 9.92 -7.96 -19.07
CA GLN A 261 9.53 -7.82 -17.66
C GLN A 261 10.75 -7.95 -16.72
N LEU A 262 11.61 -8.93 -16.96
CA LEU A 262 12.79 -9.16 -16.13
C LEU A 262 13.76 -7.96 -16.23
N THR A 263 14.03 -7.49 -17.44
CA THR A 263 14.93 -6.35 -17.66
C THR A 263 14.34 -5.05 -17.10
N CYS A 264 13.05 -4.78 -17.33
CA CYS A 264 12.35 -3.63 -16.73
C CYS A 264 12.32 -3.70 -15.19
N ASN A 265 12.27 -4.89 -14.58
CA ASN A 265 12.36 -5.05 -13.13
C ASN A 265 13.72 -4.60 -12.59
N LEU A 266 14.81 -4.98 -13.27
CA LEU A 266 16.16 -4.60 -12.91
C LEU A 266 16.40 -3.08 -13.12
N ILE A 267 15.91 -2.53 -14.24
CA ILE A 267 15.94 -1.09 -14.52
C ILE A 267 15.17 -0.30 -13.46
N ALA A 268 13.95 -0.73 -13.11
CA ALA A 268 13.13 -0.08 -12.09
C ALA A 268 13.84 -0.06 -10.73
N ARG A 269 14.40 -1.19 -10.28
CA ARG A 269 15.19 -1.27 -9.04
C ARG A 269 16.39 -0.32 -9.06
N TYR A 270 17.10 -0.25 -10.18
CA TYR A 270 18.22 0.66 -10.34
C TYR A 270 17.83 2.13 -10.29
N VAL A 271 16.77 2.51 -11.01
CA VAL A 271 16.29 3.90 -11.06
C VAL A 271 15.81 4.36 -9.69
N LEU A 272 15.08 3.49 -8.97
CA LEU A 272 14.61 3.75 -7.61
C LEU A 272 15.75 3.85 -6.60
N TYR A 273 16.78 3.02 -6.75
CA TYR A 273 17.95 3.05 -5.86
C TYR A 273 18.83 4.28 -6.09
N SER A 274 19.04 4.64 -7.36
CA SER A 274 19.96 5.73 -7.73
C SER A 274 19.35 7.12 -7.57
N ASN A 275 18.02 7.26 -7.55
CA ASN A 275 17.36 8.57 -7.53
C ASN A 275 16.24 8.63 -6.47
N ALA A 276 16.40 9.57 -5.53
CA ALA A 276 15.46 9.77 -4.44
C ALA A 276 14.13 10.43 -4.88
N THR A 277 14.11 11.21 -5.96
CA THR A 277 12.93 11.99 -6.38
C THR A 277 12.35 11.50 -7.69
N LYS A 278 11.02 11.54 -7.85
CA LYS A 278 10.32 11.14 -9.09
C LYS A 278 10.85 11.89 -10.31
N SER A 279 11.11 13.20 -10.21
CA SER A 279 11.66 14.01 -11.31
C SER A 279 13.06 13.57 -11.74
N LYS A 280 13.93 13.19 -10.79
CA LYS A 280 15.25 12.64 -11.10
C LYS A 280 15.16 11.23 -11.69
N ARG A 281 14.21 10.41 -11.22
CA ARG A 281 13.90 9.08 -11.78
C ARG A 281 13.45 9.19 -13.24
N LEU A 282 12.53 10.11 -13.55
CA LEU A 282 12.02 10.35 -14.90
C LEU A 282 13.10 10.89 -15.84
N ARG A 283 13.89 11.88 -15.39
CA ARG A 283 15.05 12.36 -16.15
C ARG A 283 16.06 11.24 -16.43
N ARG A 284 16.20 10.29 -15.51
CA ARG A 284 17.05 9.11 -15.71
C ARG A 284 16.45 8.16 -16.75
N LEU A 285 15.16 7.88 -16.66
CA LEU A 285 14.45 7.04 -17.63
C LEU A 285 14.48 7.67 -19.03
N SER A 286 14.34 8.99 -19.15
CA SER A 286 14.46 9.68 -20.43
C SER A 286 15.89 9.62 -20.99
N THR A 287 16.92 9.77 -20.15
CA THR A 287 18.31 9.57 -20.59
C THR A 287 18.61 8.14 -21.02
N MET A 288 17.85 7.16 -20.51
CA MET A 288 17.94 5.75 -20.90
C MET A 288 17.18 5.45 -22.20
N GLY A 289 16.36 6.36 -22.71
CA GLY A 289 15.59 6.19 -23.94
C GLY A 289 14.14 5.77 -23.75
N PHE A 290 13.61 5.84 -22.53
CA PHE A 290 12.16 5.74 -22.32
C PHE A 290 11.49 7.08 -22.61
N ASP A 291 10.39 7.07 -23.35
CA ASP A 291 9.51 8.24 -23.46
C ASP A 291 8.72 8.40 -22.16
N ALA A 292 9.37 9.02 -21.18
CA ALA A 292 8.79 9.33 -19.88
C ALA A 292 8.12 10.72 -19.86
N SER A 293 7.93 11.35 -21.04
CA SER A 293 7.41 12.72 -21.14
C SER A 293 5.92 12.83 -20.79
N GLY A 294 5.15 11.75 -21.02
CA GLY A 294 3.72 11.66 -20.72
C GLY A 294 3.38 11.30 -19.28
N ALA A 295 4.30 11.41 -18.32
CA ALA A 295 4.11 11.01 -16.91
C ALA A 295 4.33 12.17 -15.91
N ILE A 296 3.60 13.27 -16.10
CA ILE A 296 2.60 13.73 -15.12
C ILE A 296 3.17 14.06 -13.74
N TRP A 297 3.25 15.36 -13.50
CA TRP A 297 3.70 16.00 -12.28
C TRP A 297 3.08 15.36 -11.04
N SER A 298 3.93 14.93 -10.10
CA SER A 298 3.52 14.70 -8.72
C SER A 298 4.44 15.49 -7.80
N PHE A 299 3.86 16.03 -6.73
CA PHE A 299 4.50 16.72 -5.60
C PHE A 299 5.98 16.30 -5.39
N GLY A 300 6.90 17.11 -5.89
CA GLY A 300 8.34 16.81 -5.84
C GLY A 300 8.97 17.22 -4.50
N ALA A 301 10.02 16.51 -4.07
CA ALA A 301 10.87 16.85 -2.91
C ALA A 301 11.31 18.33 -2.88
N ASP A 302 11.45 18.93 -4.05
CA ASP A 302 11.74 20.34 -4.32
C ASP A 302 10.59 21.29 -3.91
N GLN A 303 9.33 20.91 -4.16
CA GLN A 303 8.17 21.65 -3.64
C GLN A 303 8.02 21.51 -2.12
N TRP A 304 8.47 20.40 -1.55
CA TRP A 304 8.50 20.20 -0.09
C TRP A 304 9.52 21.10 0.60
N VAL A 305 10.75 21.15 0.09
CA VAL A 305 11.80 22.02 0.64
C VAL A 305 11.39 23.48 0.57
N THR A 306 10.77 23.91 -0.52
CA THR A 306 10.28 25.29 -0.66
C THR A 306 9.12 25.59 0.29
N THR A 307 8.21 24.64 0.52
CA THR A 307 7.11 24.78 1.51
C THR A 307 7.65 24.88 2.93
N ILE A 308 8.58 24.01 3.33
CA ILE A 308 9.21 24.06 4.66
C ILE A 308 9.96 25.37 4.86
N PHE A 309 10.75 25.77 3.86
CA PHE A 309 11.49 27.03 3.90
C PHE A 309 10.55 28.24 3.97
N ALA A 310 9.47 28.25 3.18
CA ALA A 310 8.45 29.30 3.21
C ALA A 310 7.77 29.39 4.59
N VAL A 311 7.47 28.25 5.23
CA VAL A 311 6.91 28.22 6.59
C VAL A 311 7.93 28.74 7.61
N ILE A 312 9.21 28.38 7.51
CA ILE A 312 10.26 28.90 8.40
C ILE A 312 10.39 30.42 8.24
N VAL A 313 10.48 30.91 7.00
CA VAL A 313 10.58 32.36 6.69
C VAL A 313 9.34 33.11 7.17
N LEU A 314 8.14 32.57 6.91
CA LEU A 314 6.89 33.16 7.38
C LEU A 314 6.85 33.22 8.91
N SER A 315 7.23 32.14 9.59
CA SER A 315 7.24 32.09 11.05
C SER A 315 8.27 33.04 11.65
N ALA A 316 9.47 33.13 11.07
CA ALA A 316 10.52 34.05 11.48
C ALA A 316 10.11 35.51 11.24
N GLY A 317 9.49 35.81 10.09
CA GLY A 317 8.96 37.14 9.77
C GLY A 317 7.85 37.54 10.74
N MET A 318 6.92 36.64 11.04
CA MET A 318 5.86 36.88 12.02
C MET A 318 6.45 37.18 13.42
N MET A 319 7.50 36.47 13.84
CA MET A 319 8.19 36.78 15.10
C MET A 319 8.95 38.11 15.10
N ALA A 320 9.50 38.51 13.95
CA ALA A 320 10.29 39.74 13.82
C ALA A 320 9.43 41.01 13.72
N PHE A 321 8.24 40.92 13.11
CA PHE A 321 7.44 42.10 12.74
C PHE A 321 6.12 42.24 13.53
N MET A 322 5.78 41.31 14.43
CA MET A 322 4.51 41.39 15.16
C MET A 322 4.51 42.38 16.33
N PRO A 323 3.49 43.25 16.42
CA PRO A 323 3.29 44.12 17.58
C PRO A 323 2.90 43.29 18.82
N GLY A 324 3.45 43.64 19.98
CA GLY A 324 3.14 43.01 21.27
C GLY A 324 4.16 41.97 21.77
N MET A 325 5.04 41.47 20.90
CA MET A 325 6.13 40.56 21.29
C MET A 325 7.35 41.28 21.87
N LEU A 326 8.08 40.59 22.75
CA LEU A 326 9.40 41.01 23.22
C LEU A 326 10.39 41.02 22.04
N ARG A 327 11.37 41.94 22.08
CA ARG A 327 12.39 42.04 21.02
C ARG A 327 13.40 40.90 21.20
N PHE A 328 13.29 39.87 20.37
CA PHE A 328 14.25 38.79 20.28
C PHE A 328 15.46 39.18 19.43
N THR A 329 16.63 38.63 19.78
CA THR A 329 17.81 38.68 18.93
C THR A 329 17.65 37.77 17.71
N GLY A 330 18.39 38.04 16.62
CA GLY A 330 18.29 37.24 15.38
C GLY A 330 18.55 35.74 15.60
N GLY A 331 19.43 35.38 16.55
CA GLY A 331 19.70 33.99 16.91
C GLY A 331 18.53 33.30 17.63
N GLU A 332 17.85 34.00 18.55
CA GLU A 332 16.69 33.47 19.27
C GLU A 332 15.49 33.24 18.34
N ILE A 333 15.26 34.14 17.39
CA ILE A 333 14.21 33.98 16.37
C ILE A 333 14.47 32.71 15.54
N LEU A 334 15.73 32.48 15.14
CA LEU A 334 16.11 31.30 14.35
C LEU A 334 15.94 30.00 15.15
N MET A 335 16.35 30.00 16.42
CA MET A 335 16.24 28.86 17.33
C MET A 335 14.80 28.41 17.58
N ILE A 336 13.82 29.31 17.48
CA ILE A 336 12.39 28.97 17.66
C ILE A 336 11.74 28.64 16.31
N SER A 337 12.02 29.43 15.27
CA SER A 337 11.37 29.29 13.96
C SER A 337 11.79 28.04 13.18
N ILE A 338 13.04 27.58 13.31
CA ILE A 338 13.51 26.35 12.66
C ILE A 338 12.77 25.10 13.16
N PRO A 339 12.79 24.75 14.46
CA PRO A 339 12.12 23.54 14.94
C PRO A 339 10.60 23.62 14.75
N PHE A 340 10.02 24.82 14.85
CA PHE A 340 8.61 25.04 14.52
C PHE A 340 8.32 24.76 13.03
N GLY A 341 9.08 25.36 12.13
CA GLY A 341 8.89 25.18 10.69
C GLY A 341 9.16 23.75 10.21
N LEU A 342 10.14 23.06 10.81
CA LEU A 342 10.36 21.62 10.56
C LEU A 342 9.18 20.78 11.06
N SER A 343 8.64 21.07 12.24
CA SER A 343 7.47 20.36 12.80
C SER A 343 6.22 20.55 11.94
N ILE A 344 5.96 21.78 11.52
CA ILE A 344 4.83 22.12 10.65
C ILE A 344 5.05 21.56 9.24
N GLY A 345 6.27 21.57 8.74
CA GLY A 345 6.66 20.91 7.51
C GLY A 345 6.32 19.41 7.51
N ALA A 346 6.72 18.71 8.57
CA ALA A 346 6.36 17.31 8.77
C ALA A 346 4.84 17.10 8.85
N ALA A 347 4.11 18.00 9.54
CA ALA A 347 2.64 17.97 9.61
C ALA A 347 1.98 18.04 8.23
N VAL A 348 2.42 18.98 7.39
CA VAL A 348 1.90 19.14 6.03
C VAL A 348 2.21 17.91 5.18
N ILE A 349 3.43 17.38 5.24
CA ILE A 349 3.83 16.18 4.49
C ILE A 349 2.94 15.00 4.88
N ALA A 350 2.78 14.75 6.18
CA ALA A 350 1.97 13.66 6.68
C ALA A 350 0.50 13.80 6.25
N ALA A 351 -0.07 15.01 6.36
CA ALA A 351 -1.45 15.30 5.96
C ALA A 351 -1.70 15.07 4.46
N VAL A 352 -0.83 15.61 3.59
CA VAL A 352 -0.95 15.46 2.14
C VAL A 352 -0.71 14.02 1.71
N TRP A 353 0.26 13.33 2.30
CA TRP A 353 0.55 11.93 1.99
C TRP A 353 -0.65 11.02 2.28
N VAL A 354 -1.26 11.15 3.46
CA VAL A 354 -2.49 10.42 3.80
C VAL A 354 -3.63 10.81 2.85
N GLY A 355 -3.78 12.10 2.53
CA GLY A 355 -4.80 12.59 1.61
C GLY A 355 -4.68 12.01 0.19
N GLN A 356 -3.48 12.02 -0.38
CA GLN A 356 -3.20 11.46 -1.72
C GLN A 356 -3.44 9.96 -1.75
N ARG A 357 -2.92 9.23 -0.76
CA ARG A 357 -3.10 7.79 -0.65
C ARG A 357 -4.57 7.39 -0.56
N PHE A 358 -5.38 8.14 0.19
CA PHE A 358 -6.81 7.87 0.30
C PHE A 358 -7.55 8.13 -1.01
N LEU A 359 -7.21 9.19 -1.75
CA LEU A 359 -7.77 9.47 -3.07
C LEU A 359 -7.40 8.38 -4.07
N GLU A 360 -6.15 7.91 -4.07
CA GLU A 360 -5.68 6.80 -4.92
C GLU A 360 -6.38 5.47 -4.60
N GLN A 361 -6.67 5.21 -3.33
CA GLN A 361 -7.43 4.03 -2.90
C GLN A 361 -8.93 4.14 -3.17
N HIS A 362 -9.48 5.34 -3.30
CA HIS A 362 -10.90 5.50 -3.63
C HIS A 362 -11.21 5.08 -5.08
N ASP A 363 -10.22 5.17 -5.98
CA ASP A 363 -10.32 4.67 -7.36
C ASP A 363 -10.17 3.14 -7.45
N THR A 364 -9.74 2.48 -6.38
CA THR A 364 -9.63 1.02 -6.28
C THR A 364 -10.46 0.53 -5.10
N GLU A 365 -11.75 0.26 -5.33
CA GLU A 365 -12.74 -0.20 -4.34
C GLU A 365 -12.16 -1.23 -3.34
N THR A 366 -11.64 -0.77 -2.20
CA THR A 366 -11.47 -1.47 -0.90
C THR A 366 -10.42 -0.74 -0.04
N SER A 367 -10.84 0.23 0.77
CA SER A 367 -10.06 0.62 1.96
C SER A 367 -10.74 0.06 3.20
N SER A 368 -10.11 -0.91 3.86
CA SER A 368 -10.60 -1.55 5.10
C SER A 368 -10.47 -0.65 6.35
N TYR A 369 -9.92 0.56 6.25
CA TYR A 369 -9.69 1.44 7.39
C TYR A 369 -10.31 2.84 7.19
N PRO A 370 -10.96 3.42 8.21
CA PRO A 370 -11.47 4.78 8.11
C PRO A 370 -10.29 5.77 8.00
N PRO A 371 -10.40 6.81 7.14
CA PRO A 371 -9.32 7.77 6.90
C PRO A 371 -8.84 8.48 8.18
N THR A 372 -9.75 8.59 9.15
CA THR A 372 -9.46 9.19 10.47
C THR A 372 -8.45 8.39 11.28
N ALA A 373 -8.39 7.06 11.14
CA ALA A 373 -7.44 6.23 11.87
C ALA A 373 -6.01 6.41 11.35
N GLU A 374 -5.82 6.38 10.02
CA GLU A 374 -4.51 6.64 9.40
C GLU A 374 -4.05 8.07 9.66
N LEU A 375 -4.97 9.04 9.59
CA LEU A 375 -4.65 10.43 9.86
C LEU A 375 -4.28 10.69 11.32
N THR A 376 -4.95 10.01 12.26
CA THR A 376 -4.60 10.08 13.68
C THR A 376 -3.22 9.47 13.93
N ALA A 377 -2.90 8.33 13.31
CA ALA A 377 -1.57 7.74 13.40
C ALA A 377 -0.50 8.69 12.84
N ALA A 378 -0.74 9.29 11.68
CA ALA A 378 0.16 10.27 11.07
C ALA A 378 0.36 11.51 11.98
N ALA A 379 -0.72 12.03 12.58
CA ALA A 379 -0.65 13.15 13.51
C ALA A 379 0.14 12.82 14.78
N LEU A 380 0.01 11.60 15.33
CA LEU A 380 0.80 11.14 16.47
C LEU A 380 2.29 11.03 16.14
N ILE A 381 2.63 10.60 14.93
CA ILE A 381 4.03 10.52 14.47
C ILE A 381 4.63 11.92 14.36
N VAL A 382 3.87 12.85 13.77
CA VAL A 382 4.28 14.26 13.68
C VAL A 382 4.41 14.88 15.08
N ALA A 383 3.51 14.57 16.00
CA ALA A 383 3.60 15.01 17.39
C ALA A 383 4.88 14.49 18.06
N GLY A 384 5.20 13.21 17.87
CA GLY A 384 6.43 12.60 18.36
C GLY A 384 7.69 13.24 17.77
N PHE A 385 7.71 13.46 16.45
CA PHE A 385 8.80 14.17 15.77
C PHE A 385 8.96 15.60 16.29
N SER A 386 7.85 16.30 16.52
CA SER A 386 7.84 17.66 17.05
C SER A 386 8.34 17.73 18.49
N ALA A 387 8.01 16.73 19.32
CA ALA A 387 8.58 16.59 20.66
C ALA A 387 10.09 16.30 20.61
N ALA A 388 10.54 15.40 19.72
CA ALA A 388 11.96 15.13 19.52
C ALA A 388 12.75 16.38 19.15
N LEU A 389 12.25 17.18 18.20
CA LEU A 389 12.88 18.45 17.82
C LEU A 389 12.99 19.42 19.01
N ARG A 390 11.93 19.53 19.83
CA ARG A 390 11.91 20.43 20.99
C ARG A 390 12.83 19.98 22.13
N ILE A 391 13.10 18.69 22.26
CA ILE A 391 14.11 18.15 23.20
C ILE A 391 15.52 18.33 22.60
N ALA A 392 15.70 18.04 21.32
CA ALA A 392 16.99 18.11 20.65
C ALA A 392 17.54 19.55 20.55
N THR A 393 16.67 20.54 20.33
CA THR A 393 17.08 21.94 20.14
C THR A 393 17.88 22.51 21.33
N PRO A 394 17.43 22.40 22.60
CA PRO A 394 18.23 22.80 23.75
C PRO A 394 19.33 21.80 24.12
N LEU A 395 19.19 20.51 23.74
CA LEU A 395 20.15 19.46 24.09
C LEU A 395 21.46 19.56 23.30
N VAL A 396 21.39 19.78 21.98
CA VAL A 396 22.57 19.74 21.09
C VAL A 396 23.63 20.78 21.47
N PRO A 397 23.30 22.06 21.70
CA PRO A 397 24.31 23.05 22.12
C PRO A 397 24.94 22.71 23.47
N SER A 398 24.13 22.24 24.43
CA SER A 398 24.57 21.90 25.78
C SER A 398 25.48 20.67 25.81
N LEU A 399 25.24 19.69 24.93
CA LEU A 399 26.12 18.54 24.73
C LEU A 399 27.45 18.93 24.07
N ILE A 400 27.43 19.83 23.09
CA ILE A 400 28.66 20.35 22.44
C ILE A 400 29.53 21.11 23.47
N GLN A 401 28.89 21.76 24.45
CA GLN A 401 29.57 22.45 25.55
C GLN A 401 30.01 21.51 26.69
N GLY A 402 29.72 20.20 26.60
CA GLY A 402 30.13 19.21 27.60
C GLY A 402 29.37 19.30 28.93
N SER A 403 28.16 19.86 28.95
CA SER A 403 27.36 19.95 30.18
C SER A 403 26.84 18.58 30.64
N GLU A 404 27.14 18.22 31.90
CA GLU A 404 26.65 16.99 32.53
C GLU A 404 25.13 17.04 32.84
N THR A 405 24.53 18.23 32.88
CA THR A 405 23.07 18.43 33.11
C THR A 405 22.28 18.65 31.83
N ALA A 406 22.91 18.51 30.64
CA ALA A 406 22.31 18.83 29.35
C ALA A 406 20.96 18.13 29.08
N LEU A 407 20.83 16.85 29.47
CA LEU A 407 19.62 16.06 29.25
C LEU A 407 18.49 16.41 30.26
N PRO A 408 18.75 16.46 31.58
CA PRO A 408 17.78 16.97 32.56
C PRO A 408 17.24 18.36 32.21
N ASP A 409 18.12 19.30 31.84
CA ASP A 409 17.74 20.68 31.51
C ASP A 409 16.88 20.74 30.25
N ALA A 410 17.24 19.96 29.22
CA ALA A 410 16.45 19.84 27.99
C ALA A 410 15.05 19.26 28.25
N LEU A 411 14.93 18.28 29.15
CA LEU A 411 13.65 17.69 29.54
C LEU A 411 12.80 18.67 30.36
N ALA A 412 13.41 19.46 31.25
CA ALA A 412 12.71 20.50 32.01
C ALA A 412 12.14 21.59 31.07
N VAL A 413 12.96 22.07 30.12
CA VAL A 413 12.53 23.05 29.10
C VAL A 413 11.42 22.47 28.22
N PHE A 414 11.50 21.19 27.87
CA PHE A 414 10.42 20.53 27.13
C PHE A 414 9.15 20.37 27.97
N ALA A 415 9.25 20.04 29.26
CA ALA A 415 8.10 19.94 30.16
C ALA A 415 7.35 21.28 30.31
N GLU A 416 8.05 22.41 30.33
CA GLU A 416 7.40 23.73 30.31
C GLU A 416 6.69 24.06 28.98
N ARG A 417 7.15 23.47 27.87
CA ARG A 417 6.78 23.87 26.50
C ARG A 417 6.09 22.76 25.70
N TRP A 418 5.78 21.63 26.32
CA TRP A 418 5.13 20.48 25.67
C TRP A 418 3.81 20.83 24.97
N PRO A 419 2.98 21.80 25.45
CA PRO A 419 1.72 22.13 24.78
C PRO A 419 1.93 22.57 23.33
N GLY A 420 3.11 23.09 22.96
CA GLY A 420 3.44 23.44 21.59
C GLY A 420 3.34 22.28 20.59
N VAL A 421 3.34 21.02 21.03
CA VAL A 421 3.16 19.82 20.18
C VAL A 421 1.73 19.71 19.63
N ILE A 422 0.75 20.36 20.25
CA ILE A 422 -0.67 20.33 19.86
C ILE A 422 -0.88 21.00 18.49
N ILE A 423 -0.13 22.06 18.17
CA ILE A 423 -0.28 22.80 16.91
C ILE A 423 0.03 21.93 15.67
N PRO A 424 1.20 21.29 15.55
CA PRO A 424 1.48 20.42 14.40
C PRO A 424 0.58 19.17 14.36
N PHE A 425 0.12 18.67 15.51
CA PHE A 425 -0.89 17.61 15.56
C PHE A 425 -2.21 18.06 14.93
N ALA A 426 -2.74 19.21 15.37
CA ALA A 426 -3.98 19.78 14.84
C ALA A 426 -3.87 20.12 13.36
N CYS A 427 -2.73 20.68 12.93
CA CYS A 427 -2.39 20.95 11.53
C CYS A 427 -2.47 19.70 10.65
N THR A 428 -1.93 18.58 11.13
CA THR A 428 -1.93 17.32 10.38
C THR A 428 -3.37 16.85 10.15
N ILE A 429 -4.20 16.89 11.20
CA ILE A 429 -5.60 16.47 11.10
C ILE A 429 -6.43 17.40 10.22
N SER A 430 -6.34 18.72 10.44
CA SER A 430 -7.14 19.70 9.68
C SER A 430 -6.82 19.63 8.18
N LEU A 431 -5.54 19.68 7.81
CA LEU A 431 -5.12 19.61 6.41
C LEU A 431 -5.43 18.26 5.78
N GLY A 432 -5.24 17.16 6.52
CA GLY A 432 -5.54 15.82 5.99
C GLY A 432 -7.02 15.66 5.66
N LEU A 433 -7.91 16.08 6.56
CA LEU A 433 -9.35 16.05 6.30
C LEU A 433 -9.74 16.95 5.12
N LEU A 434 -9.14 18.15 5.01
CA LEU A 434 -9.38 19.05 3.90
C LEU A 434 -8.91 18.45 2.56
N CYS A 435 -7.72 17.85 2.51
CA CYS A 435 -7.20 17.16 1.33
C CYS A 435 -8.12 16.01 0.90
N ILE A 436 -8.61 15.22 1.85
CA ILE A 436 -9.49 14.07 1.58
C ILE A 436 -10.87 14.53 1.07
N TYR A 437 -11.57 15.39 1.82
CA TYR A 437 -12.98 15.70 1.54
C TYR A 437 -13.18 16.85 0.56
N VAL A 438 -12.27 17.83 0.54
CA VAL A 438 -12.38 19.00 -0.35
C VAL A 438 -11.54 18.80 -1.60
N GLY A 439 -10.40 18.11 -1.50
CA GLY A 439 -9.52 17.83 -2.64
C GLY A 439 -10.21 17.13 -3.82
N ALA A 440 -11.11 16.17 -3.53
CA ALA A 440 -11.87 15.44 -4.54
C ALA A 440 -12.95 16.26 -5.27
N ARG A 441 -13.44 17.36 -4.67
CA ARG A 441 -14.60 18.12 -5.18
C ARG A 441 -14.26 18.88 -6.47
N PRO A 442 -15.20 19.07 -7.42
CA PRO A 442 -14.94 19.71 -8.72
C PRO A 442 -14.75 21.24 -8.66
N TRP A 443 -14.37 21.81 -7.52
CA TRP A 443 -14.28 23.25 -7.32
C TRP A 443 -13.01 23.86 -7.93
N ARG A 444 -13.05 25.17 -8.24
CA ARG A 444 -11.88 25.96 -8.69
C ARG A 444 -10.78 26.00 -7.61
N PRO A 445 -9.48 26.08 -7.97
CA PRO A 445 -8.38 25.97 -7.00
C PRO A 445 -8.45 27.08 -5.95
N LEU A 446 -8.87 28.27 -6.35
CA LEU A 446 -9.03 29.42 -5.48
C LEU A 446 -10.07 29.20 -4.37
N HIS A 447 -11.22 28.59 -4.67
CA HIS A 447 -12.24 28.32 -3.67
C HIS A 447 -11.79 27.26 -2.67
N VAL A 448 -11.10 26.22 -3.15
CA VAL A 448 -10.52 25.17 -2.30
C VAL A 448 -9.44 25.77 -1.39
N ALA A 449 -8.58 26.64 -1.93
CA ALA A 449 -7.55 27.33 -1.16
C ALA A 449 -8.13 28.30 -0.12
N ALA A 450 -9.17 29.07 -0.48
CA ALA A 450 -9.86 29.98 0.45
C ALA A 450 -10.53 29.21 1.60
N LEU A 451 -11.21 28.10 1.29
CA LEU A 451 -11.78 27.23 2.33
C LEU A 451 -10.69 26.62 3.22
N GLY A 452 -9.56 26.21 2.63
CA GLY A 452 -8.41 25.72 3.37
C GLY A 452 -7.82 26.76 4.30
N ALA A 453 -7.70 27.99 3.85
CA ALA A 453 -7.20 29.11 4.63
C ALA A 453 -8.08 29.36 5.87
N LEU A 454 -9.40 29.45 5.68
CA LEU A 454 -10.34 29.67 6.77
C LEU A 454 -10.36 28.50 7.77
N THR A 455 -10.49 27.28 7.26
CA THR A 455 -10.66 26.09 8.11
C THR A 455 -9.36 25.77 8.86
N ASN A 456 -8.20 25.85 8.20
CA ASN A 456 -6.93 25.61 8.85
C ASN A 456 -6.54 26.76 9.80
N GLY A 457 -6.89 28.00 9.47
CA GLY A 457 -6.73 29.16 10.36
C GLY A 457 -7.52 28.99 11.66
N LEU A 458 -8.79 28.56 11.58
CA LEU A 458 -9.61 28.25 12.76
C LEU A 458 -9.05 27.09 13.57
N ALA A 459 -8.56 26.03 12.92
CA ALA A 459 -7.94 24.90 13.60
C ALA A 459 -6.67 25.33 14.38
N PHE A 460 -5.82 26.16 13.78
CA PHE A 460 -4.63 26.71 14.45
C PHE A 460 -5.00 27.64 15.61
N MET A 461 -6.04 28.47 15.43
CA MET A 461 -6.52 29.36 16.49
C MET A 461 -7.06 28.56 17.67
N ALA A 462 -7.90 27.54 17.43
CA ALA A 462 -8.41 26.65 18.48
C ALA A 462 -7.29 25.88 19.18
N ALA A 463 -6.33 25.34 18.41
CA ALA A 463 -5.16 24.69 18.98
C ALA A 463 -4.34 25.66 19.85
N ALA A 464 -4.12 26.89 19.38
CA ALA A 464 -3.36 27.90 20.10
C ALA A 464 -4.06 28.37 21.39
N VAL A 465 -5.39 28.43 21.42
CA VAL A 465 -6.16 28.68 22.66
C VAL A 465 -5.90 27.58 23.68
N ILE A 466 -5.93 26.31 23.25
CA ILE A 466 -5.62 25.17 24.12
C ILE A 466 -4.18 25.26 24.64
N VAL A 467 -3.21 25.55 23.75
CA VAL A 467 -1.81 25.72 24.12
C VAL A 467 -1.64 26.88 25.11
N ALA A 468 -2.24 28.04 24.86
CA ALA A 468 -2.15 29.22 25.71
C ALA A 468 -2.75 28.99 27.10
N TRP A 469 -3.76 28.12 27.21
CA TRP A 469 -4.37 27.76 28.49
C TRP A 469 -3.55 26.74 29.30
N LEU A 470 -2.82 25.87 28.60
CA LEU A 470 -1.93 24.87 29.20
C LEU A 470 -0.56 25.44 29.60
N LEU A 471 -0.11 26.53 28.96
CA LEU A 471 1.16 27.16 29.28
C LEU A 471 1.11 27.93 30.62
N PRO A 472 2.18 27.88 31.44
CA PRO A 472 2.31 28.74 32.61
C PRO A 472 2.45 30.22 32.22
N ASP A 473 1.94 31.11 33.06
CA ASP A 473 1.99 32.57 32.82
C ASP A 473 3.45 33.08 32.78
N GLU A 474 4.34 32.47 33.56
CA GLU A 474 5.79 32.73 33.55
C GLU A 474 6.44 32.46 32.18
N VAL A 475 5.93 31.47 31.44
CA VAL A 475 6.44 31.15 30.10
C VAL A 475 5.88 32.16 29.09
N LEU A 476 4.61 32.55 29.20
CA LEU A 476 4.00 33.57 28.34
C LEU A 476 4.69 34.94 28.49
N ALA A 477 5.07 35.32 29.71
CA ALA A 477 5.79 36.56 30.00
C ALA A 477 7.19 36.63 29.35
N LYS A 478 7.79 35.49 28.99
CA LYS A 478 9.07 35.46 28.24
C LYS A 478 8.91 35.85 26.77
N PHE A 479 7.69 35.81 26.22
CA PHE A 479 7.42 36.07 24.79
C PHE A 479 6.62 37.34 24.53
N TYR A 480 5.72 37.72 25.43
CA TYR A 480 4.79 38.83 25.25
C TYR A 480 5.00 39.95 26.26
N LYS A 481 4.83 41.21 25.83
CA LYS A 481 5.02 42.39 26.68
C LYS A 481 3.93 42.58 27.74
N GLY A 482 2.74 42.00 27.55
CA GLY A 482 1.63 42.10 28.50
C GLY A 482 0.90 40.76 28.62
N LEU A 483 0.66 40.32 29.86
CA LEU A 483 0.03 39.02 30.17
C LEU A 483 -1.46 38.97 29.80
N ASP A 484 -2.16 40.10 29.95
CA ASP A 484 -3.62 40.20 29.72
C ASP A 484 -4.00 39.92 28.26
N ASP A 485 -3.17 40.36 27.32
CA ASP A 485 -3.39 40.17 25.88
C ASP A 485 -2.55 39.04 25.26
N ALA A 486 -1.60 38.46 26.01
CA ALA A 486 -0.64 37.46 25.48
C ALA A 486 -1.36 36.23 24.89
N ARG A 487 -2.39 35.74 25.56
CA ARG A 487 -3.14 34.54 25.12
C ARG A 487 -3.94 34.81 23.85
N VAL A 488 -4.52 36.01 23.73
CA VAL A 488 -5.27 36.44 22.54
C VAL A 488 -4.32 36.66 21.37
N GLN A 489 -3.19 37.34 21.58
CA GLN A 489 -2.16 37.56 20.57
C GLN A 489 -1.59 36.23 20.06
N MET A 490 -1.27 35.29 20.95
CA MET A 490 -0.80 33.96 20.55
C MET A 490 -1.80 33.22 19.65
N SER A 491 -3.09 33.32 19.97
CA SER A 491 -4.16 32.67 19.21
C SER A 491 -4.34 33.29 17.82
N LEU A 492 -4.33 34.62 17.74
CA LEU A 492 -4.40 35.35 16.46
C LEU A 492 -3.19 35.08 15.58
N ASN A 493 -1.98 35.11 16.16
CA ASN A 493 -0.74 34.90 15.43
C ASN A 493 -0.67 33.48 14.84
N SER A 494 -1.02 32.48 15.65
CA SER A 494 -1.10 31.09 15.19
C SER A 494 -2.18 30.92 14.12
N GLY A 495 -3.34 31.57 14.28
CA GLY A 495 -4.40 31.60 13.27
C GLY A 495 -3.93 32.14 11.92
N MET A 496 -3.21 33.26 11.89
CA MET A 496 -2.67 33.83 10.64
C MET A 496 -1.67 32.90 9.94
N ILE A 497 -0.81 32.24 10.71
CA ILE A 497 0.10 31.20 10.18
C ILE A 497 -0.72 30.05 9.58
N GLY A 498 -1.76 29.59 10.29
CA GLY A 498 -2.69 28.56 9.81
C GLY A 498 -3.41 28.95 8.51
N VAL A 499 -3.83 30.20 8.36
CA VAL A 499 -4.45 30.74 7.14
C VAL A 499 -3.49 30.65 5.95
N ALA A 500 -2.27 31.15 6.11
CA ALA A 500 -1.27 31.14 5.04
C ALA A 500 -0.91 29.72 4.60
N ILE A 501 -0.71 28.81 5.55
CA ILE A 501 -0.41 27.40 5.28
C ILE A 501 -1.60 26.71 4.62
N GLY A 502 -2.81 26.90 5.14
CA GLY A 502 -4.03 26.30 4.61
C GLY A 502 -4.28 26.70 3.16
N PHE A 503 -4.08 27.99 2.85
CA PHE A 503 -4.16 28.50 1.48
C PHE A 503 -3.11 27.85 0.58
N MET A 504 -1.84 27.92 0.97
CA MET A 504 -0.72 27.45 0.14
C MET A 504 -0.82 25.95 -0.16
N VAL A 505 -1.08 25.13 0.87
CA VAL A 505 -1.14 23.68 0.75
C VAL A 505 -2.31 23.24 -0.12
N LEU A 506 -3.53 23.72 0.15
CA LEU A 506 -4.69 23.31 -0.65
C LEU A 506 -4.68 23.87 -2.07
N TRP A 507 -4.12 25.06 -2.28
CA TRP A 507 -3.89 25.58 -3.63
C TRP A 507 -3.00 24.64 -4.44
N GLN A 508 -1.83 24.27 -3.88
CA GLN A 508 -0.89 23.38 -4.53
C GLN A 508 -1.46 21.98 -4.72
N PHE A 509 -2.09 21.41 -3.68
CA PHE A 509 -2.73 20.10 -3.72
C PHE A 509 -3.81 20.02 -4.81
N LYS A 510 -4.69 21.02 -4.88
CA LYS A 510 -5.77 21.02 -5.88
C LYS A 510 -5.24 21.20 -7.30
N ARG A 511 -4.14 21.93 -7.47
CA ARG A 511 -3.46 22.07 -8.76
C ARG A 511 -2.80 20.75 -9.18
N SER A 512 -2.17 20.03 -8.24
CA SER A 512 -1.55 18.74 -8.55
C SER A 512 -2.59 17.66 -8.88
N GLU A 513 -3.70 17.60 -8.14
CA GLU A 513 -4.78 16.64 -8.43
C GLU A 513 -5.44 16.89 -9.79
N ARG A 514 -5.57 18.16 -10.19
CA ARG A 514 -6.07 18.52 -11.52
C ARG A 514 -5.15 18.03 -12.62
N ALA A 515 -3.87 18.39 -12.51
CA ALA A 515 -2.85 17.96 -13.46
C ALA A 515 -2.88 16.43 -13.59
N ARG A 516 -2.82 15.69 -12.48
CA ARG A 516 -2.91 14.22 -12.44
C ARG A 516 -4.13 13.65 -13.17
N ARG A 517 -5.31 14.28 -13.07
CA ARG A 517 -6.53 13.82 -13.74
C ARG A 517 -6.46 14.04 -15.25
N ASP A 518 -6.11 15.26 -15.67
CA ASP A 518 -5.98 15.61 -17.09
C ASP A 518 -5.02 14.62 -17.76
N ASP A 519 -3.94 14.36 -17.08
CA ASP A 519 -2.87 13.45 -17.44
C ASP A 519 -3.28 11.96 -17.49
N ALA A 520 -4.07 11.49 -16.52
CA ALA A 520 -4.67 10.15 -16.56
C ALA A 520 -5.69 10.00 -17.71
N GLU A 521 -6.42 11.06 -18.03
CA GLU A 521 -7.33 11.11 -19.19
C GLU A 521 -6.55 11.00 -20.51
N HIS A 522 -5.45 11.75 -20.68
CA HIS A 522 -4.58 11.63 -21.86
C HIS A 522 -3.98 10.22 -22.00
N ALA A 523 -3.53 9.61 -20.90
CA ALA A 523 -3.02 8.24 -20.91
C ALA A 523 -4.10 7.22 -21.30
N ALA A 524 -5.33 7.40 -20.81
CA ALA A 524 -6.48 6.56 -21.18
C ALA A 524 -6.87 6.76 -22.66
N GLU A 525 -6.78 7.97 -23.20
CA GLU A 525 -7.01 8.27 -24.61
C GLU A 525 -5.96 7.60 -25.52
N HIS A 526 -4.67 7.66 -25.16
CA HIS A 526 -3.61 6.94 -25.86
C HIS A 526 -3.79 5.42 -25.82
N ALA A 527 -4.19 4.87 -24.66
CA ALA A 527 -4.51 3.44 -24.54
C ALA A 527 -5.71 3.02 -25.40
N ARG A 528 -6.71 3.90 -25.55
CA ARG A 528 -7.86 3.69 -26.45
C ARG A 528 -7.48 3.80 -27.93
N ALA A 529 -6.48 4.62 -28.28
CA ALA A 529 -6.02 4.79 -29.65
C ALA A 529 -5.22 3.58 -30.18
N GLY A 530 -4.52 2.84 -29.31
CA GLY A 530 -3.78 1.63 -29.67
C GLY A 530 -4.63 0.36 -29.86
N ILE A 531 -5.90 0.37 -29.42
CA ILE A 531 -6.84 -0.73 -29.65
C ILE A 531 -7.55 -0.46 -30.96
N ARG A 532 -7.25 -1.25 -32.01
CA ARG A 532 -8.04 -1.26 -33.26
C ARG A 532 -9.50 -1.43 -32.85
N ARG A 533 -10.35 -0.41 -33.08
CA ARG A 533 -11.82 -0.57 -32.93
C ARG A 533 -12.19 -1.79 -33.76
N LEU A 534 -12.44 -2.91 -33.10
CA LEU A 534 -13.37 -3.88 -33.63
C LEU A 534 -14.61 -3.06 -33.99
N PRO A 535 -15.19 -3.21 -35.19
CA PRO A 535 -16.49 -2.61 -35.46
C PRO A 535 -17.35 -2.95 -34.25
N ALA A 536 -18.00 -1.93 -33.68
CA ALA A 536 -18.83 -2.13 -32.52
C ALA A 536 -19.80 -3.26 -32.88
N LEU A 537 -19.50 -4.47 -32.42
CA LEU A 537 -20.53 -5.45 -32.18
C LEU A 537 -21.42 -4.70 -31.21
N GLU A 538 -22.61 -4.35 -31.69
CA GLU A 538 -23.66 -3.89 -30.82
C GLU A 538 -23.60 -4.80 -29.59
N PRO A 539 -23.40 -4.25 -28.39
CA PRO A 539 -23.36 -5.05 -27.19
C PRO A 539 -24.60 -5.94 -27.25
N PRO A 540 -24.48 -7.28 -27.21
CA PRO A 540 -25.67 -8.10 -27.09
C PRO A 540 -26.33 -7.63 -25.80
N GLU A 541 -27.50 -7.03 -25.96
CA GLU A 541 -28.54 -6.74 -24.97
C GLU A 541 -28.01 -6.42 -23.55
N ALA A 542 -28.12 -5.14 -23.17
CA ALA A 542 -27.73 -4.58 -21.88
C ALA A 542 -27.64 -5.59 -20.71
N LEU A 543 -26.46 -5.66 -20.08
CA LEU A 543 -26.20 -6.44 -18.86
C LEU A 543 -26.97 -5.93 -17.62
N ASP A 544 -27.76 -4.86 -17.77
CA ASP A 544 -28.69 -4.40 -16.76
C ASP A 544 -30.03 -5.14 -16.92
N PRO A 545 -30.56 -5.75 -15.84
CA PRO A 545 -31.80 -6.51 -15.92
C PRO A 545 -32.97 -5.60 -16.31
N VAL A 546 -33.56 -5.87 -17.47
CA VAL A 546 -34.93 -5.45 -17.76
C VAL A 546 -35.82 -5.97 -16.62
N ALA A 547 -36.59 -5.07 -16.01
CA ALA A 547 -37.54 -5.42 -14.97
C ALA A 547 -38.46 -6.58 -15.43
N PRO A 548 -38.74 -7.58 -14.58
CA PRO A 548 -39.52 -8.75 -14.95
C PRO A 548 -40.90 -8.31 -15.46
N SER A 549 -41.29 -8.80 -16.64
CA SER A 549 -42.58 -8.43 -17.26
C SER A 549 -43.78 -9.13 -16.61
N ARG A 550 -43.55 -10.13 -15.74
CA ARG A 550 -44.59 -10.94 -15.07
C ARG A 550 -44.14 -11.38 -13.65
N PRO A 551 -45.00 -11.28 -12.62
CA PRO A 551 -44.70 -11.81 -11.29
C PRO A 551 -44.37 -13.31 -11.32
N GLY A 552 -43.32 -13.72 -10.63
CA GLY A 552 -42.93 -15.14 -10.52
C GLY A 552 -42.16 -15.71 -11.72
N VAL A 553 -41.80 -14.88 -12.72
CA VAL A 553 -40.92 -15.26 -13.83
C VAL A 553 -39.67 -14.39 -13.82
N VAL A 554 -38.50 -15.03 -13.86
CA VAL A 554 -37.20 -14.38 -13.82
C VAL A 554 -36.86 -13.75 -15.18
N ALA A 555 -36.08 -12.67 -15.18
CA ALA A 555 -35.57 -12.07 -16.42
C ALA A 555 -34.77 -13.08 -17.28
N PRO A 556 -34.84 -13.00 -18.63
CA PRO A 556 -34.11 -13.89 -19.53
C PRO A 556 -32.60 -13.97 -19.28
N SER A 557 -32.00 -12.87 -18.81
CA SER A 557 -30.56 -12.79 -18.45
C SER A 557 -30.15 -13.73 -17.32
N TYR A 558 -31.09 -14.21 -16.50
CA TYR A 558 -30.85 -15.24 -15.48
C TYR A 558 -31.26 -16.65 -15.92
N GLY A 559 -31.76 -16.79 -17.15
CA GLY A 559 -32.24 -18.06 -17.72
C GLY A 559 -33.76 -18.19 -17.83
N GLY A 560 -34.54 -17.15 -17.49
CA GLY A 560 -35.98 -17.11 -17.77
C GLY A 560 -36.86 -18.11 -17.01
N TYR A 561 -36.34 -18.72 -15.93
CA TYR A 561 -37.06 -19.72 -15.15
C TYR A 561 -38.23 -19.10 -14.35
N SER A 562 -39.21 -19.92 -13.96
CA SER A 562 -40.32 -19.51 -13.10
C SER A 562 -40.13 -20.01 -11.67
N TYR A 563 -40.74 -19.33 -10.69
CA TYR A 563 -40.73 -19.78 -9.29
C TYR A 563 -41.23 -21.22 -9.15
N ALA A 564 -42.31 -21.57 -9.88
CA ALA A 564 -42.88 -22.91 -9.87
C ALA A 564 -41.86 -24.02 -10.23
N ASN A 565 -40.90 -23.71 -11.10
CA ASN A 565 -39.87 -24.66 -11.57
C ASN A 565 -38.67 -24.75 -10.62
N VAL A 566 -38.52 -23.83 -9.66
CA VAL A 566 -37.33 -23.75 -8.78
C VAL A 566 -37.66 -23.73 -7.29
N LYS A 567 -38.94 -23.76 -6.90
CA LYS A 567 -39.37 -23.83 -5.50
C LYS A 567 -38.71 -25.00 -4.75
N ASP A 568 -38.47 -26.12 -5.43
CA ASP A 568 -37.84 -27.31 -4.85
C ASP A 568 -36.33 -27.16 -4.64
N LEU A 569 -35.73 -26.05 -5.11
CA LEU A 569 -34.33 -25.68 -4.84
C LEU A 569 -34.22 -24.76 -3.62
N GLU A 570 -35.33 -24.25 -3.08
CA GLU A 570 -35.29 -23.46 -1.85
C GLU A 570 -34.96 -24.37 -0.66
N GLY A 571 -34.11 -23.87 0.24
CA GLY A 571 -33.71 -24.64 1.41
C GLY A 571 -32.35 -24.26 1.96
N ARG A 572 -31.96 -25.01 2.99
CA ARG A 572 -30.64 -24.90 3.62
C ARG A 572 -29.74 -26.01 3.13
N TYR A 573 -28.55 -25.64 2.72
CA TYR A 573 -27.53 -26.55 2.21
C TYR A 573 -26.28 -26.45 3.07
N VAL A 574 -25.62 -27.58 3.31
CA VAL A 574 -24.23 -27.59 3.75
C VAL A 574 -23.35 -27.58 2.50
N CYS A 575 -22.50 -26.57 2.43
CA CYS A 575 -21.55 -26.38 1.35
C CYS A 575 -20.17 -26.74 1.87
N PHE A 576 -19.48 -27.68 1.23
CA PHE A 576 -18.13 -28.06 1.62
C PHE A 576 -17.20 -28.15 0.41
N ARG A 577 -15.92 -27.81 0.64
CA ARG A 577 -14.85 -27.79 -0.37
C ARG A 577 -13.48 -27.92 0.31
N PRO A 578 -12.41 -28.26 -0.42
CA PRO A 578 -11.05 -28.15 0.10
C PRO A 578 -10.71 -26.71 0.50
N ALA A 579 -9.97 -26.54 1.59
CA ALA A 579 -9.38 -25.27 1.98
C ALA A 579 -8.20 -24.94 1.05
N PHE A 580 -8.10 -23.69 0.59
CA PHE A 580 -7.02 -23.29 -0.32
C PHE A 580 -5.67 -23.08 0.38
N THR A 581 -5.66 -22.91 1.69
CA THR A 581 -4.47 -22.57 2.49
C THR A 581 -3.77 -23.80 3.06
N SER A 582 -4.42 -24.96 3.08
CA SER A 582 -3.91 -26.14 3.78
C SER A 582 -4.40 -27.42 3.14
N ALA A 583 -3.47 -28.25 2.67
CA ALA A 583 -3.77 -29.56 2.13
C ALA A 583 -4.46 -30.45 3.19
N GLY A 584 -5.49 -31.20 2.77
CA GLY A 584 -6.23 -32.10 3.65
C GLY A 584 -7.15 -31.42 4.67
N ILE A 585 -7.40 -30.11 4.57
CA ILE A 585 -8.44 -29.43 5.37
C ILE A 585 -9.66 -29.17 4.49
N ILE A 586 -10.85 -29.48 5.00
CA ILE A 586 -12.13 -29.20 4.32
C ILE A 586 -12.78 -27.99 5.01
N SER A 587 -13.22 -27.02 4.21
CA SER A 587 -14.00 -25.88 4.67
C SER A 587 -15.48 -26.17 4.42
N ALA A 588 -16.27 -26.25 5.49
CA ALA A 588 -17.71 -26.51 5.47
C ALA A 588 -18.49 -25.32 6.07
N TYR A 589 -19.57 -24.90 5.43
CA TYR A 589 -20.41 -23.79 5.87
C TYR A 589 -21.85 -23.93 5.35
N LEU A 590 -22.78 -23.13 5.88
CA LEU A 590 -24.17 -23.17 5.46
C LEU A 590 -24.44 -22.20 4.31
N MET A 591 -25.38 -22.58 3.44
CA MET A 591 -25.88 -21.75 2.36
C MET A 591 -27.41 -21.85 2.33
N ASP A 592 -28.09 -20.73 2.51
CA ASP A 592 -29.54 -20.65 2.40
C ASP A 592 -29.90 -20.17 0.98
N LEU A 593 -30.68 -20.98 0.24
CA LEU A 593 -31.25 -20.64 -1.07
C LEU A 593 -32.70 -20.20 -0.87
N ARG A 594 -33.06 -19.03 -1.38
CA ARG A 594 -34.38 -18.42 -1.24
C ARG A 594 -34.77 -17.60 -2.46
N TRP A 595 -36.04 -17.63 -2.82
CA TRP A 595 -36.63 -16.72 -3.77
C TRP A 595 -36.68 -15.30 -3.19
N ASP A 596 -36.26 -14.32 -3.98
CA ASP A 596 -36.40 -12.90 -3.66
C ASP A 596 -37.50 -12.31 -4.53
N ASP A 597 -38.65 -11.99 -3.93
CA ASP A 597 -39.79 -11.40 -4.63
C ASP A 597 -39.46 -10.04 -5.26
N ALA A 598 -38.63 -9.24 -4.61
CA ALA A 598 -38.26 -7.91 -5.08
C ALA A 598 -37.35 -7.99 -6.32
N ALA A 599 -36.43 -8.95 -6.33
CA ALA A 599 -35.54 -9.20 -7.48
C ALA A 599 -36.15 -10.17 -8.52
N SER A 600 -37.28 -10.81 -8.20
CA SER A 600 -37.91 -11.90 -8.95
C SER A 600 -36.89 -12.93 -9.46
N CYS A 601 -36.01 -13.42 -8.59
CA CYS A 601 -35.03 -14.46 -8.90
C CYS A 601 -34.63 -15.26 -7.66
N LEU A 602 -34.02 -16.42 -7.86
CA LEU A 602 -33.46 -17.21 -6.79
C LEU A 602 -32.12 -16.60 -6.33
N THR A 603 -31.98 -16.44 -5.02
CA THR A 603 -30.79 -15.87 -4.37
C THR A 603 -30.22 -16.87 -3.36
N PHE A 604 -28.95 -16.68 -3.02
CA PHE A 604 -28.32 -17.45 -1.95
C PHE A 604 -27.56 -16.56 -0.98
N LYS A 605 -27.44 -17.04 0.26
CA LYS A 605 -26.67 -16.40 1.32
C LYS A 605 -25.88 -17.43 2.10
N GLU A 606 -24.57 -17.22 2.18
CA GLU A 606 -23.68 -18.02 3.03
C GLU A 606 -23.89 -17.66 4.52
N LYS A 607 -23.71 -18.65 5.42
CA LYS A 607 -23.85 -18.53 6.87
C LYS A 607 -22.86 -19.45 7.58
N ASP A 608 -22.58 -19.13 8.85
CA ASP A 608 -21.78 -19.96 9.76
C ASP A 608 -20.41 -20.35 9.21
N ARG A 609 -19.81 -19.39 8.49
CA ARG A 609 -18.42 -19.41 8.05
C ARG A 609 -17.50 -18.96 9.18
N GLU A 610 -16.43 -19.71 9.43
CA GLU A 610 -15.37 -19.27 10.36
C GLU A 610 -14.69 -17.97 9.89
N ASP A 611 -14.66 -17.73 8.58
CA ASP A 611 -14.20 -16.50 7.94
C ASP A 611 -15.35 -15.53 7.64
N ALA A 612 -16.17 -15.20 8.64
CA ALA A 612 -17.42 -14.42 8.49
C ALA A 612 -17.29 -13.12 7.67
N GLY A 613 -16.11 -12.48 7.63
CA GLY A 613 -15.81 -11.31 6.79
C GLY A 613 -15.81 -11.57 5.28
N HIS A 614 -15.82 -12.83 4.84
CA HIS A 614 -15.90 -13.26 3.44
C HIS A 614 -17.24 -13.93 3.09
N THR A 615 -18.24 -13.79 3.94
CA THR A 615 -19.61 -14.26 3.68
C THR A 615 -20.17 -13.54 2.46
N GLN A 616 -20.59 -14.30 1.45
CA GLN A 616 -21.16 -13.73 0.23
C GLN A 616 -22.66 -14.02 0.09
N ARG A 617 -23.34 -13.11 -0.62
CA ARG A 617 -24.69 -13.30 -1.13
C ARG A 617 -24.67 -13.09 -2.64
N GLY A 618 -25.52 -13.79 -3.36
CA GLY A 618 -25.52 -13.77 -4.82
C GLY A 618 -26.84 -14.19 -5.42
N ARG A 619 -26.87 -14.22 -6.75
CA ARG A 619 -28.01 -14.64 -7.56
C ARG A 619 -27.71 -15.98 -8.21
N ILE A 620 -28.77 -16.73 -8.50
CA ILE A 620 -28.68 -18.04 -9.16
C ILE A 620 -29.20 -17.92 -10.60
N TYR A 621 -28.38 -18.38 -11.53
CA TYR A 621 -28.65 -18.43 -12.95
C TYR A 621 -28.90 -19.88 -13.34
N LEU A 622 -30.01 -20.16 -13.99
CA LEU A 622 -30.39 -21.49 -14.46
C LEU A 622 -30.56 -21.43 -15.97
N PRO A 623 -29.49 -21.70 -16.75
CA PRO A 623 -29.59 -21.70 -18.20
C PRO A 623 -30.63 -22.72 -18.68
N ASP A 624 -31.52 -22.30 -19.57
CA ASP A 624 -32.59 -23.16 -20.07
C ASP A 624 -32.04 -24.42 -20.75
N GLY A 625 -32.66 -25.56 -20.47
CA GLY A 625 -32.27 -26.87 -21.00
C GLY A 625 -30.91 -27.41 -20.54
N ARG A 626 -30.24 -26.80 -19.54
CA ARG A 626 -28.94 -27.27 -19.03
C ARG A 626 -29.08 -27.92 -17.64
N PRO A 627 -28.34 -28.99 -17.33
CA PRO A 627 -28.41 -29.68 -16.04
C PRO A 627 -27.60 -28.99 -14.92
N PHE A 628 -27.15 -27.75 -15.13
CA PHE A 628 -26.28 -27.01 -14.21
C PHE A 628 -26.91 -25.70 -13.77
N MET A 629 -26.62 -25.30 -12.53
CA MET A 629 -26.94 -23.99 -11.99
C MET A 629 -25.66 -23.22 -11.69
N ASN A 630 -25.68 -21.90 -11.93
CA ASN A 630 -24.57 -21.01 -11.65
C ASN A 630 -24.93 -20.05 -10.52
N LEU A 631 -24.20 -20.11 -9.42
CA LEU A 631 -24.31 -19.22 -8.28
C LEU A 631 -23.22 -18.16 -8.43
N VAL A 632 -23.64 -16.91 -8.67
CA VAL A 632 -22.74 -15.80 -8.93
C VAL A 632 -22.84 -14.78 -7.79
N THR A 633 -21.71 -14.50 -7.15
CA THR A 633 -21.58 -13.38 -6.21
C THR A 633 -20.85 -12.24 -6.89
N VAL A 634 -21.34 -11.02 -6.66
CA VAL A 634 -20.67 -9.79 -7.07
C VAL A 634 -20.69 -8.87 -5.85
N GLY A 635 -19.54 -8.73 -5.18
CA GLY A 635 -19.39 -7.85 -4.03
C GLY A 635 -18.02 -7.17 -4.03
N GLY A 636 -17.99 -5.84 -4.18
CA GLY A 636 -16.76 -5.03 -4.21
C GLY A 636 -15.74 -5.49 -5.25
N GLY A 637 -16.19 -5.83 -6.46
CA GLY A 637 -15.35 -6.37 -7.55
C GLY A 637 -14.89 -7.83 -7.39
N GLY A 638 -15.10 -8.44 -6.21
CA GLY A 638 -14.82 -9.86 -5.98
C GLY A 638 -15.91 -10.74 -6.56
N ILE A 639 -15.58 -11.48 -7.63
CA ILE A 639 -16.48 -12.44 -8.27
C ILE A 639 -16.17 -13.85 -7.76
N ARG A 640 -17.21 -14.55 -7.31
CA ARG A 640 -17.18 -16.00 -7.12
C ARG A 640 -18.20 -16.63 -8.04
N LEU A 641 -17.76 -17.61 -8.81
CA LEU A 641 -18.61 -18.43 -9.65
C LEU A 641 -18.61 -19.84 -9.08
N ILE A 642 -19.78 -20.33 -8.69
CA ILE A 642 -20.00 -21.73 -8.35
C ILE A 642 -20.90 -22.32 -9.42
N THR A 643 -20.40 -23.30 -10.16
CA THR A 643 -21.17 -24.03 -11.16
C THR A 643 -21.36 -25.45 -10.66
N VAL A 644 -22.59 -25.85 -10.41
CA VAL A 644 -22.93 -27.16 -9.84
C VAL A 644 -24.10 -27.79 -10.59
N SER A 645 -24.18 -29.12 -10.56
CA SER A 645 -25.34 -29.86 -11.05
C SER A 645 -26.60 -29.40 -10.32
N ARG A 646 -27.73 -29.44 -11.02
CA ARG A 646 -29.03 -29.24 -10.40
C ARG A 646 -29.31 -30.43 -9.47
N PRO A 647 -29.55 -30.22 -8.17
CA PRO A 647 -29.81 -31.32 -7.25
C PRO A 647 -31.21 -31.91 -7.52
N GLU A 648 -31.29 -33.23 -7.63
CA GLU A 648 -32.55 -33.97 -7.53
C GLU A 648 -32.97 -34.13 -6.06
N GLU A 649 -34.21 -34.54 -5.77
CA GLU A 649 -34.83 -34.47 -4.42
C GLU A 649 -34.00 -35.08 -3.27
N GLN A 650 -33.02 -35.95 -3.55
CA GLN A 650 -32.13 -36.57 -2.56
C GLN A 650 -30.63 -36.50 -2.91
N GLU A 651 -30.24 -35.82 -3.99
CA GLU A 651 -28.86 -35.80 -4.44
C GLU A 651 -28.12 -34.50 -4.06
N SER A 652 -26.85 -34.64 -3.70
CA SER A 652 -25.94 -33.49 -3.52
C SER A 652 -25.68 -32.82 -4.86
N ALA A 653 -25.81 -31.50 -4.94
CA ALA A 653 -25.33 -30.73 -6.08
C ALA A 653 -23.79 -30.70 -6.08
N ARG A 654 -23.17 -31.07 -7.21
CA ARG A 654 -21.71 -31.25 -7.35
C ARG A 654 -21.17 -30.37 -8.45
N GLY A 655 -19.97 -29.84 -8.28
CA GLY A 655 -19.31 -29.10 -9.35
C GLY A 655 -18.09 -28.32 -8.89
N LEU A 656 -17.83 -27.17 -9.52
CA LEU A 656 -16.61 -26.40 -9.33
C LEU A 656 -16.91 -25.00 -8.78
N ILE A 657 -16.01 -24.53 -7.93
CA ILE A 657 -15.94 -23.15 -7.49
C ILE A 657 -14.71 -22.48 -8.09
N MET A 658 -14.90 -21.34 -8.72
CA MET A 658 -13.84 -20.42 -9.13
C MET A 658 -13.91 -19.16 -8.27
N THR A 659 -12.79 -18.82 -7.63
CA THR A 659 -12.68 -17.66 -6.74
C THR A 659 -11.24 -17.19 -6.66
N LEU A 660 -11.02 -16.03 -6.04
CA LEU A 660 -9.69 -15.63 -5.61
C LEU A 660 -9.35 -16.28 -4.26
N SER A 661 -8.13 -16.80 -4.15
CA SER A 661 -7.54 -17.35 -2.93
C SER A 661 -6.32 -16.53 -2.53
N ASN A 662 -6.07 -16.35 -1.23
CA ASN A 662 -4.86 -15.69 -0.73
C ASN A 662 -4.07 -16.65 0.19
N PRO A 663 -3.43 -17.70 -0.36
CA PRO A 663 -2.78 -18.73 0.45
C PRO A 663 -1.57 -18.21 1.23
N SER A 664 -0.91 -17.15 0.74
CA SER A 664 0.31 -16.58 1.32
C SER A 664 0.11 -15.28 2.11
N GLY A 665 -1.12 -14.74 2.16
CA GLY A 665 -1.43 -13.43 2.72
C GLY A 665 -0.97 -12.24 1.87
N MET A 666 -0.21 -12.47 0.80
CA MET A 666 0.53 -11.45 0.04
C MET A 666 -0.02 -11.16 -1.36
N HIS A 667 -0.74 -12.10 -1.97
CA HIS A 667 -1.34 -11.95 -3.31
C HIS A 667 -2.57 -12.86 -3.45
N PHE A 668 -3.58 -12.38 -4.15
CA PHE A 668 -4.72 -13.19 -4.55
C PHE A 668 -4.39 -13.92 -5.86
N THR A 669 -4.53 -15.25 -5.87
CA THR A 669 -4.44 -16.08 -7.08
C THR A 669 -5.83 -16.59 -7.46
N PRO A 670 -6.14 -16.70 -8.76
CA PRO A 670 -7.29 -17.47 -9.21
C PRO A 670 -7.13 -18.91 -8.72
N ALA A 671 -8.18 -19.43 -8.09
CA ALA A 671 -8.22 -20.79 -7.59
C ALA A 671 -9.53 -21.44 -8.00
N CYS A 672 -9.43 -22.69 -8.45
CA CYS A 672 -10.56 -23.56 -8.72
C CYS A 672 -10.50 -24.76 -7.77
N ALA A 673 -11.65 -25.20 -7.26
CA ALA A 673 -11.73 -26.39 -6.42
C ALA A 673 -13.07 -27.12 -6.64
N PRO A 674 -13.14 -28.43 -6.34
CA PRO A 674 -14.42 -29.12 -6.22
C PRO A 674 -15.24 -28.55 -5.06
N ILE A 675 -16.55 -28.50 -5.24
CA ILE A 675 -17.52 -28.02 -4.26
C ILE A 675 -18.77 -28.88 -4.32
N VAL A 676 -19.33 -29.14 -3.14
CA VAL A 676 -20.56 -29.92 -2.98
C VAL A 676 -21.55 -29.15 -2.12
N LEU A 677 -22.80 -29.09 -2.58
CA LEU A 677 -23.95 -28.54 -1.88
C LEU A 677 -24.90 -29.69 -1.54
N ARG A 678 -24.92 -30.09 -0.26
CA ARG A 678 -25.80 -31.16 0.24
C ARG A 678 -26.96 -30.52 1.01
N ARG A 679 -28.20 -30.89 0.67
CA ARG A 679 -29.40 -30.37 1.37
C ARG A 679 -29.38 -30.84 2.83
N VAL A 680 -29.67 -29.94 3.77
CA VAL A 680 -29.75 -30.26 5.20
C VAL A 680 -31.18 -30.73 5.50
N THR A 681 -31.33 -31.99 5.92
CA THR A 681 -32.63 -32.58 6.31
C THR A 681 -32.83 -32.53 7.83
N ASP A 682 -32.10 -33.35 8.60
CA ASP A 682 -32.45 -33.62 10.01
C ASP A 682 -31.43 -33.07 11.01
N ARG A 683 -30.13 -33.14 10.68
CA ARG A 683 -29.04 -32.65 11.53
C ARG A 683 -28.09 -31.81 10.70
N ILE A 684 -27.68 -30.66 11.24
CA ILE A 684 -26.60 -29.85 10.66
C ILE A 684 -25.28 -30.63 10.83
N PRO A 685 -24.61 -31.02 9.73
CA PRO A 685 -23.31 -31.68 9.78
C PRO A 685 -22.23 -30.75 10.33
N GLN A 686 -21.04 -31.27 10.65
CA GLN A 686 -19.95 -30.46 11.18
C GLN A 686 -19.56 -29.34 10.19
N LEU A 687 -19.51 -28.12 10.72
CA LEU A 687 -19.15 -26.89 10.00
C LEU A 687 -17.75 -26.40 10.42
N GLY A 688 -17.16 -25.49 9.65
CA GLY A 688 -15.86 -24.89 9.92
C GLY A 688 -14.71 -25.57 9.16
N PHE A 689 -13.50 -25.48 9.71
CA PHE A 689 -12.32 -26.18 9.17
C PHE A 689 -12.23 -27.61 9.71
N ILE A 690 -12.64 -28.57 8.89
CA ILE A 690 -12.67 -30.00 9.20
C ILE A 690 -11.31 -30.61 8.89
N ARG A 691 -10.66 -31.18 9.91
CA ARG A 691 -9.34 -31.82 9.82
C ARG A 691 -9.46 -33.35 9.72
N PRO A 692 -8.41 -34.05 9.23
CA PRO A 692 -8.36 -35.51 9.28
C PRO A 692 -8.61 -36.05 10.69
N GLY A 693 -9.46 -37.08 10.80
CA GLY A 693 -9.89 -37.66 12.08
C GLY A 693 -11.14 -37.04 12.69
N ALA A 694 -11.70 -35.96 12.12
CA ALA A 694 -13.01 -35.45 12.53
C ALA A 694 -14.15 -36.37 12.02
N PRO A 695 -15.30 -36.47 12.72
CA PRO A 695 -16.36 -37.43 12.40
C PRO A 695 -16.87 -37.37 10.95
N ASP A 696 -17.04 -36.17 10.40
CA ASP A 696 -17.61 -35.97 9.06
C ASP A 696 -16.52 -35.84 7.97
N TYR A 697 -15.24 -35.91 8.33
CA TYR A 697 -14.12 -35.67 7.40
C TYR A 697 -14.10 -36.65 6.23
N GLU A 698 -14.20 -37.96 6.51
CA GLU A 698 -14.14 -38.98 5.46
C GLU A 698 -15.34 -38.91 4.51
N SER A 699 -16.54 -38.64 5.04
CA SER A 699 -17.74 -38.46 4.22
C SER A 699 -17.59 -37.27 3.25
N TYR A 700 -17.11 -36.12 3.75
CA TYR A 700 -16.88 -34.96 2.89
C TYR A 700 -15.77 -35.20 1.87
N ARG A 701 -14.68 -35.85 2.28
CA ARG A 701 -13.56 -36.17 1.38
C ARG A 701 -14.00 -37.05 0.23
N GLN A 702 -14.75 -38.12 0.52
CA GLN A 702 -15.27 -39.04 -0.50
C GLN A 702 -16.18 -38.34 -1.51
N GLU A 703 -17.11 -37.49 -1.05
CA GLU A 703 -17.97 -36.73 -1.95
C GLU A 703 -17.21 -35.70 -2.79
N LEU A 704 -16.17 -35.06 -2.25
CA LEU A 704 -15.32 -34.13 -3.00
C LEU A 704 -14.44 -34.84 -4.04
N GLU A 705 -13.89 -36.00 -3.72
CA GLU A 705 -13.08 -36.80 -4.65
C GLU A 705 -13.90 -37.29 -5.85
N ALA A 706 -15.19 -37.59 -5.64
CA ALA A 706 -16.10 -37.96 -6.72
C ALA A 706 -16.38 -36.82 -7.71
N VAL A 707 -16.14 -35.55 -7.35
CA VAL A 707 -16.40 -34.39 -8.23
C VAL A 707 -15.33 -34.25 -9.32
N ALA A 708 -14.05 -34.42 -8.97
CA ALA A 708 -12.95 -34.11 -9.88
C ALA A 708 -13.01 -34.85 -11.24
N PRO A 709 -13.19 -36.18 -11.31
CA PRO A 709 -13.15 -36.89 -12.60
C PRO A 709 -14.30 -36.54 -13.54
N GLU A 710 -15.46 -36.10 -13.03
CA GLU A 710 -16.67 -35.84 -13.83
C GLU A 710 -16.86 -34.35 -14.17
N PHE A 711 -16.46 -33.44 -13.28
CA PHE A 711 -16.77 -32.00 -13.39
C PHE A 711 -15.56 -31.13 -13.74
N GLY A 712 -14.33 -31.62 -13.54
CA GLY A 712 -13.11 -30.83 -13.75
C GLY A 712 -11.92 -31.68 -14.19
N PHE A 713 -11.66 -31.71 -15.50
CA PHE A 713 -10.50 -32.37 -16.08
C PHE A 713 -9.62 -31.38 -16.83
N PHE A 714 -8.33 -31.69 -16.94
CA PHE A 714 -7.47 -31.00 -17.90
C PHE A 714 -7.89 -31.43 -19.29
N ALA A 715 -8.42 -30.49 -20.09
CA ALA A 715 -8.79 -30.77 -21.46
C ALA A 715 -7.54 -31.23 -22.25
N THR A 716 -7.47 -32.52 -22.55
CA THR A 716 -6.57 -33.05 -23.57
C THR A 716 -7.13 -32.70 -24.95
N ALA A 717 -6.26 -32.39 -25.90
CA ALA A 717 -6.67 -32.03 -27.26
C ALA A 717 -7.62 -33.12 -27.83
N PRO A 718 -8.70 -32.75 -28.53
CA PRO A 718 -9.65 -33.74 -29.06
C PRO A 718 -8.92 -34.70 -29.99
N GLN A 719 -8.94 -36.00 -29.69
CA GLN A 719 -8.49 -37.01 -30.64
C GLN A 719 -9.46 -37.02 -31.83
N PRO A 720 -8.95 -36.97 -33.08
CA PRO A 720 -9.81 -37.07 -34.26
C PRO A 720 -10.51 -38.43 -34.25
N VAL A 721 -11.84 -38.42 -34.32
CA VAL A 721 -12.65 -39.63 -34.43
C VAL A 721 -12.29 -40.32 -35.74
N GLY A 722 -11.63 -41.47 -35.66
CA GLY A 722 -11.27 -42.27 -36.84
C GLY A 722 -11.16 -43.75 -36.51
N GLY A 723 -12.12 -44.53 -37.02
CA GLY A 723 -11.92 -45.90 -37.50
C GLY A 723 -11.73 -47.01 -36.47
N ALA A 724 -12.66 -47.96 -36.52
CA ALA A 724 -12.63 -49.31 -35.95
C ALA A 724 -11.26 -49.99 -35.71
N GLU A 725 -11.23 -50.70 -34.58
CA GLU A 725 -10.45 -51.93 -34.25
C GLU A 725 -8.91 -51.95 -34.42
N ALA A 726 -8.19 -52.03 -33.28
CA ALA A 726 -7.27 -53.14 -32.97
C ALA A 726 -6.55 -52.96 -31.60
N GLY A 727 -6.81 -53.89 -30.68
CA GLY A 727 -5.81 -54.56 -29.81
C GLY A 727 -4.92 -53.79 -28.84
N LEU A 728 -5.27 -53.87 -27.55
CA LEU A 728 -4.43 -54.11 -26.35
C LEU A 728 -2.96 -53.65 -26.34
N ALA A 729 -2.63 -52.73 -25.42
CA ALA A 729 -1.48 -52.84 -24.51
C ALA A 729 -1.67 -51.94 -23.28
N GLU A 730 -1.35 -52.49 -22.11
CA GLU A 730 -1.54 -51.94 -20.77
C GLU A 730 -0.78 -50.63 -20.47
N GLU A 731 -1.37 -49.87 -19.56
CA GLU A 731 -0.87 -48.73 -18.78
C GLU A 731 0.55 -48.94 -18.19
N PRO A 732 1.29 -47.86 -17.85
CA PRO A 732 1.15 -47.39 -16.47
C PRO A 732 1.07 -45.86 -16.32
N ARG A 733 0.15 -45.48 -15.43
CA ARG A 733 0.00 -44.15 -14.81
C ARG A 733 1.28 -43.70 -14.12
N LEU A 734 1.70 -42.47 -14.42
CA LEU A 734 2.66 -41.73 -13.61
C LEU A 734 1.93 -40.61 -12.86
N SER A 735 1.76 -40.86 -11.55
CA SER A 735 1.37 -39.87 -10.55
C SER A 735 2.47 -38.83 -10.39
N LEU A 736 2.12 -37.54 -10.43
CA LEU A 736 3.00 -36.47 -9.99
C LEU A 736 2.30 -35.70 -8.86
N VAL A 737 2.69 -36.07 -7.63
CA VAL A 737 2.70 -35.20 -6.47
C VAL A 737 4.16 -34.94 -6.14
N SER A 738 4.58 -33.68 -6.23
CA SER A 738 5.71 -33.06 -5.52
C SER A 738 5.38 -31.57 -5.37
#